data_AF-N6UZV5-F1
#
_entry.id   AF-N6UZV5-F1
#
_cell.length_a   1.000
_cell.length_b   1.000
_cell.length_c   1.000
_cell.angle_alpha   90.00
_cell.angle_beta   90.00
_cell.angle_gamma   90.00
#
_symmetry.space_group_name_H-M   'P 1'
#
loop_
_entity.id
_entity.type
_entity.pdbx_description
1 polymer ?
#
loop_
_entity_poly.entity_id
_entity_poly.type
_entity_poly.pdbx_seq_one_letter_code
_entity_poly.pdbx_strand_id
1 'polypeptide(L)'
;MRKLCGYDLNGWRDSAARNWTILPDGEEQEVISSLIEGGIFGVVVETGAKADGGLVGGAQASISPHGLGAGWGVVGAAEKRLRVTDLLNDDPSVPHLTAALKGMSSGASFGIASLDDHAETGELLQERLLAALRKAKVSTPLLVWRSVLATLFAIERGTVEEGQAVGVVSHTGDGVTVQRLRIRRERSHGETVLAPERRSTGKLIRSGWGYRGLAELAKSAISRVSSVDRTDHLEWARSNGRLALGFQAEPEVLRQGNGDWQVLRPPDTIDHEQIPRLQDVRDDVAGCDVVLLETLSKGAIRKAFHSAVIQSIGGDVVLLADNSIADGALHAARRLSKRDPIYFDFLPQISTIVQRRDAVENFDLVDYDETLPAGEMYRSPKPARLAIQAGQDRFSIFLRKETSELPRKAEVNIGVKVDQTVPVELWVEQSPASGRAKILVHSQKFGHQFQVDWDAATELEQNWDALIEGFQRPAPTIPGRLVLACGIDSWNDSPRGDGLFTLLEKNVDRTAVDWTALANRLSARPGGKYAISSDGDVPNGVDAVALSRLDRLVERALDEVRRGLRGQAVGTQSLRFLTWQFRRCPPDVSGWLLEAWDKEARGHPIFTQGAHWKLAYQGLGRVASNQHFELQAIHKVLGKPIDQWKWQKETAAMAFLLSRSETAPRLLTRKDVERLTKRILREFEENLGSTYTRFQYAPMLLVGLLRWRVVEPFALVEGQDPKADKLVRAVERTIGDLKHQDRLRALAKYGRILEHVLEELRGEGSNPELLLDIFGGADGSDADE
;
A
#
# COMPACT_ATOMS: atom_id res chain seq x y z
N MET A 1 22.32 42.14 -19.23
CA MET A 1 22.19 40.88 -19.98
C MET A 1 21.94 39.73 -19.00
N ARG A 2 20.99 38.83 -19.27
CA ARG A 2 20.84 37.59 -18.48
C ARG A 2 21.89 36.59 -18.98
N LYS A 3 22.75 36.11 -18.09
CA LYS A 3 23.80 35.13 -18.45
C LYS A 3 23.23 33.72 -18.42
N LEU A 4 23.29 33.02 -19.53
CA LEU A 4 22.75 31.69 -19.73
C LEU A 4 23.88 30.74 -20.11
N CYS A 5 23.97 29.59 -19.44
CA CYS A 5 25.04 28.63 -19.66
C CYS A 5 24.49 27.19 -19.68
N GLY A 6 24.90 26.43 -20.69
CA GLY A 6 24.75 24.98 -20.74
C GLY A 6 26.09 24.30 -20.48
N TYR A 7 26.14 23.31 -19.59
CA TYR A 7 27.33 22.56 -19.21
C TYR A 7 27.19 21.11 -19.66
N ASP A 8 28.18 20.62 -20.39
CA ASP A 8 28.42 19.20 -20.64
C ASP A 8 29.65 18.77 -19.82
N LEU A 9 29.42 18.47 -18.54
CA LEU A 9 30.44 17.96 -17.61
C LEU A 9 30.33 16.43 -17.57
N ASN A 10 31.22 15.74 -18.27
CA ASN A 10 31.20 14.27 -18.43
C ASN A 10 32.57 13.62 -18.15
N GLY A 11 33.62 14.42 -17.99
CA GLY A 11 35.00 14.01 -17.72
C GLY A 11 35.76 13.49 -18.93
N TRP A 12 35.10 13.13 -20.02
CA TRP A 12 35.74 12.66 -21.27
C TRP A 12 36.10 13.82 -22.18
N ARG A 13 35.15 14.73 -22.43
CA ARG A 13 35.34 16.00 -23.12
C ARG A 13 34.39 17.01 -22.53
N ASP A 14 34.90 17.77 -21.57
CA ASP A 14 34.11 18.77 -20.87
C ASP A 14 33.94 20.02 -21.73
N SER A 15 32.74 20.58 -21.77
CA SER A 15 32.48 21.84 -22.48
C SER A 15 31.31 22.61 -21.89
N ALA A 16 31.25 23.91 -22.18
CA ALA A 16 30.09 24.74 -21.85
C ALA A 16 29.72 25.66 -23.01
N ALA A 17 28.43 25.81 -23.29
CA ALA A 17 27.91 26.79 -24.24
C ALA A 17 27.26 27.94 -23.49
N ARG A 18 27.62 29.19 -23.81
CA ARG A 18 27.09 30.38 -23.12
C ARG A 18 26.62 31.46 -24.10
N ASN A 19 25.68 32.31 -23.68
CA ASN A 19 25.19 33.44 -24.49
C ASN A 19 26.04 34.72 -24.36
N TRP A 20 27.29 34.63 -23.91
CA TRP A 20 28.16 35.79 -23.81
C TRP A 20 29.63 35.47 -24.08
N THR A 21 30.39 36.49 -24.47
CA THR A 21 31.84 36.45 -24.61
C THR A 21 32.48 37.58 -23.83
N ILE A 22 33.73 37.38 -23.42
CA ILE A 22 34.55 38.41 -22.78
C ILE A 22 35.52 38.92 -23.85
N LEU A 23 35.45 40.20 -24.16
CA LEU A 23 36.32 40.86 -25.13
C LEU A 23 37.71 41.13 -24.51
N PRO A 24 38.74 41.44 -25.34
CA PRO A 24 40.10 41.67 -24.83
C PRO A 24 40.22 42.82 -23.83
N ASP A 25 39.31 43.79 -23.87
CA ASP A 25 39.19 44.92 -22.93
C ASP A 25 38.48 44.54 -21.61
N GLY A 26 37.99 43.31 -21.51
CA GLY A 26 37.25 42.80 -20.35
C GLY A 26 35.74 43.07 -20.40
N GLU A 27 35.23 43.73 -21.45
CA GLU A 27 33.79 43.95 -21.61
C GLU A 27 33.07 42.65 -21.99
N GLU A 28 31.81 42.53 -21.54
CA GLU A 28 30.97 41.37 -21.82
C GLU A 28 30.00 41.69 -22.96
N GLN A 29 30.01 40.85 -23.99
CA GLN A 29 29.14 40.98 -25.16
C GLN A 29 28.15 39.81 -25.24
N GLU A 30 26.88 40.09 -25.51
CA GLU A 30 25.87 39.07 -25.77
C GLU A 30 26.08 38.44 -27.15
N VAL A 31 26.07 37.11 -27.20
CA VAL A 31 26.16 36.33 -28.44
C VAL A 31 25.13 35.21 -28.43
N ILE A 32 24.84 34.62 -29.60
CA ILE A 32 23.91 33.49 -29.67
C ILE A 32 24.47 32.32 -28.87
N SER A 33 25.65 31.82 -29.24
CA SER A 33 26.35 30.75 -28.50
C SER A 33 27.86 30.98 -28.61
N SER A 34 28.56 30.77 -27.50
CA SER A 34 30.01 30.71 -27.40
C SER A 34 30.36 29.42 -26.67
N LEU A 35 31.07 28.52 -27.36
CA LEU A 35 31.54 27.26 -26.81
C LEU A 35 32.88 27.46 -26.09
N ILE A 36 32.95 27.00 -24.85
CA ILE A 36 34.15 27.01 -24.01
C ILE A 36 34.58 25.57 -23.76
N GLU A 37 35.83 25.26 -24.05
CA GLU A 37 36.41 23.93 -23.82
C GLU A 37 36.86 23.79 -22.36
N GLY A 38 36.36 22.74 -21.69
CA GLY A 38 36.79 22.32 -20.35
C GLY A 38 37.98 21.37 -20.36
N GLY A 39 38.27 20.74 -21.50
CA GLY A 39 39.41 19.84 -21.69
C GLY A 39 38.99 18.43 -22.10
N ILE A 40 39.94 17.69 -22.69
CA ILE A 40 39.79 16.26 -22.99
C ILE A 40 40.40 15.48 -21.84
N PHE A 41 39.67 14.46 -21.35
CA PHE A 41 39.97 13.76 -20.10
C PHE A 41 40.14 14.76 -18.96
N GLY A 42 39.05 15.49 -18.69
CA GLY A 42 39.03 16.62 -17.78
C GLY A 42 39.62 16.29 -16.43
N VAL A 43 40.34 17.25 -15.85
CA VAL A 43 41.00 17.12 -14.55
C VAL A 43 40.75 18.33 -13.67
N VAL A 44 40.84 18.11 -12.37
CA VAL A 44 40.96 19.16 -11.35
C VAL A 44 42.33 18.98 -10.70
N VAL A 45 43.05 20.09 -10.52
CA VAL A 45 44.36 20.09 -9.86
C VAL A 45 44.37 20.95 -8.61
N GLU A 46 45.11 20.50 -7.60
CA GLU A 46 45.37 21.26 -6.38
C GLU A 46 46.69 22.04 -6.52
N THR A 47 46.59 23.35 -6.32
CA THR A 47 47.70 24.30 -6.39
C THR A 47 47.94 24.96 -5.03
N GLY A 48 49.09 25.57 -4.83
CA GLY A 48 49.39 26.34 -3.61
C GLY A 48 48.67 27.70 -3.51
N ALA A 49 47.73 28.00 -4.41
CA ALA A 49 47.03 29.29 -4.42
C ALA A 49 46.02 29.39 -3.27
N LYS A 50 45.93 30.56 -2.63
CA LYS A 50 44.96 30.81 -1.55
C LYS A 50 43.51 31.00 -2.03
N ALA A 51 43.32 31.39 -3.29
CA ALA A 51 41.99 31.59 -3.87
C ALA A 51 41.33 30.25 -4.19
N ASP A 52 40.01 30.15 -3.97
CA ASP A 52 39.20 28.95 -4.26
C ASP A 52 39.72 27.63 -3.67
N GLY A 53 40.42 27.71 -2.53
CA GLY A 53 41.00 26.54 -1.86
C GLY A 53 42.14 25.88 -2.64
N GLY A 54 42.74 26.58 -3.61
CA GLY A 54 43.84 26.08 -4.42
C GLY A 54 43.41 25.20 -5.61
N LEU A 55 42.11 24.94 -5.79
CA LEU A 55 41.62 24.04 -6.83
C LEU A 55 41.42 24.78 -8.17
N VAL A 56 41.95 24.19 -9.24
CA VAL A 56 41.82 24.70 -10.62
C VAL A 56 41.26 23.60 -11.51
N GLY A 57 40.23 23.90 -12.30
CA GLY A 57 39.65 23.01 -13.31
C GLY A 57 39.76 23.57 -14.72
N GLY A 58 39.14 22.89 -15.69
CA GLY A 58 39.06 23.34 -17.08
C GLY A 58 40.37 23.16 -17.87
N ALA A 59 40.48 23.87 -18.99
CA ALA A 59 41.66 23.80 -19.87
C ALA A 59 42.98 24.16 -19.15
N GLN A 60 42.91 25.02 -18.13
CA GLN A 60 44.07 25.41 -17.31
C GLN A 60 44.62 24.23 -16.48
N ALA A 61 43.73 23.41 -15.92
CA ALA A 61 44.13 22.23 -15.16
C ALA A 61 44.79 21.17 -16.07
N SER A 62 44.29 21.03 -17.30
CA SER A 62 44.82 20.09 -18.30
C SER A 62 46.28 20.36 -18.67
N ILE A 63 46.71 21.63 -18.61
CA ILE A 63 48.10 22.03 -18.92
C ILE A 63 49.01 22.17 -17.70
N SER A 64 48.47 22.03 -16.49
CA SER A 64 49.19 22.19 -15.24
C SER A 64 50.22 21.08 -15.01
N PRO A 65 51.39 21.36 -14.40
CA PRO A 65 52.36 20.32 -14.01
C PRO A 65 51.95 19.53 -12.76
N HIS A 66 50.90 19.97 -12.06
CA HIS A 66 50.48 19.38 -10.78
C HIS A 66 49.96 17.95 -10.99
N GLY A 67 50.44 17.01 -10.15
CA GLY A 67 50.07 15.60 -10.21
C GLY A 67 50.50 14.81 -11.44
N LEU A 68 51.46 15.31 -12.24
CA LEU A 68 52.00 14.60 -13.41
C LEU A 68 53.06 13.53 -13.06
N GLY A 69 53.32 13.26 -11.78
CA GLY A 69 54.24 12.23 -11.32
C GLY A 69 55.57 12.74 -10.76
N ALA A 70 56.36 11.82 -10.20
CA ALA A 70 57.55 12.11 -9.39
C ALA A 70 58.63 12.96 -10.09
N GLY A 71 58.67 12.95 -11.43
CA GLY A 71 59.56 13.80 -12.22
C GLY A 71 59.41 15.29 -11.93
N TRP A 72 58.23 15.73 -11.46
CA TRP A 72 57.93 17.11 -11.08
C TRP A 72 58.15 17.42 -9.59
N GLY A 73 58.76 16.49 -8.83
CA GLY A 73 58.97 16.65 -7.39
C GLY A 73 57.66 16.82 -6.62
N VAL A 74 57.65 17.68 -5.60
CA VAL A 74 56.48 17.93 -4.74
C VAL A 74 55.26 18.46 -5.51
N VAL A 75 55.47 19.14 -6.64
CA VAL A 75 54.37 19.62 -7.50
C VAL A 75 53.69 18.44 -8.19
N GLY A 76 54.44 17.40 -8.55
CA GLY A 76 53.97 16.21 -9.24
C GLY A 76 53.27 15.15 -8.40
N ALA A 77 53.08 15.40 -7.09
CA ALA A 77 52.47 14.44 -6.18
C ALA A 77 51.06 14.05 -6.66
N ALA A 78 50.77 12.74 -6.72
CA ALA A 78 49.63 12.18 -7.44
C ALA A 78 48.28 12.68 -6.90
N GLU A 79 48.18 12.92 -5.59
CA GLU A 79 47.01 13.45 -4.91
C GLU A 79 46.58 14.84 -5.41
N LYS A 80 47.47 15.58 -6.08
CA LYS A 80 47.20 16.92 -6.60
C LYS A 80 46.47 16.94 -7.93
N ARG A 81 46.12 15.78 -8.50
CA ARG A 81 45.39 15.68 -9.77
C ARG A 81 44.33 14.60 -9.67
N LEU A 82 43.09 14.99 -9.96
CA LEU A 82 41.95 14.08 -9.98
C LEU A 82 41.26 14.17 -11.35
N ARG A 83 40.84 13.03 -11.90
CA ARG A 83 40.04 13.02 -13.12
C ARG A 83 38.61 13.42 -12.79
N VAL A 84 37.99 14.20 -13.67
CA VAL A 84 36.57 14.52 -13.56
C VAL A 84 35.72 13.25 -13.67
N THR A 85 36.14 12.26 -14.47
CA THR A 85 35.48 10.95 -14.55
C THR A 85 35.39 10.25 -13.19
N ASP A 86 36.44 10.34 -12.38
CA ASP A 86 36.49 9.69 -11.07
C ASP A 86 35.59 10.45 -10.08
N LEU A 87 35.62 11.79 -10.15
CA LEU A 87 34.72 12.65 -9.39
C LEU A 87 33.23 12.38 -9.70
N LEU A 88 32.89 12.02 -10.94
CA LEU A 88 31.49 11.74 -11.31
C LEU A 88 31.03 10.34 -10.91
N ASN A 89 31.95 9.38 -10.72
CA ASN A 89 31.64 7.98 -10.41
C ASN A 89 31.78 7.60 -8.93
N ASP A 90 32.68 8.27 -8.19
CA ASP A 90 32.97 7.95 -6.78
C ASP A 90 32.11 8.79 -5.81
N ASP A 91 32.63 9.11 -4.62
CA ASP A 91 31.98 9.99 -3.64
C ASP A 91 32.47 11.46 -3.81
N PRO A 92 31.95 12.24 -4.80
CA PRO A 92 32.53 13.53 -5.17
C PRO A 92 32.61 14.54 -4.03
N SER A 93 33.78 15.12 -3.89
CA SER A 93 33.98 16.36 -3.16
C SER A 93 33.38 17.53 -3.94
N VAL A 94 32.31 18.14 -3.41
CA VAL A 94 31.64 19.32 -4.00
C VAL A 94 32.62 20.45 -4.40
N PRO A 95 33.68 20.77 -3.61
CA PRO A 95 34.73 21.70 -4.05
C PRO A 95 35.38 21.37 -5.39
N HIS A 96 35.68 20.11 -5.67
CA HIS A 96 36.33 19.69 -6.91
C HIS A 96 35.40 19.81 -8.11
N LEU A 97 34.14 19.37 -7.97
CA LEU A 97 33.10 19.61 -9.00
C LEU A 97 32.90 21.10 -9.27
N THR A 98 32.95 21.94 -8.22
CA THR A 98 32.85 23.39 -8.37
C THR A 98 34.01 23.95 -9.21
N ALA A 99 35.23 23.47 -8.97
CA ALA A 99 36.41 23.89 -9.72
C ALA A 99 36.33 23.46 -11.20
N ALA A 100 35.85 22.24 -11.48
CA ALA A 100 35.63 21.76 -12.84
C ALA A 100 34.62 22.65 -13.60
N LEU A 101 33.48 22.97 -12.98
CA LEU A 101 32.45 23.84 -13.56
C LEU A 101 32.97 25.27 -13.80
N LYS A 102 33.62 25.87 -12.78
CA LYS A 102 34.22 27.22 -12.88
C LYS A 102 35.27 27.30 -13.98
N GLY A 103 36.05 26.22 -14.18
CA GLY A 103 37.05 26.12 -15.23
C GLY A 103 36.49 26.23 -16.65
N MET A 104 35.19 25.98 -16.83
CA MET A 104 34.47 26.22 -18.09
C MET A 104 33.73 27.55 -18.09
N SER A 105 32.88 27.79 -17.08
CA SER A 105 32.07 29.00 -17.01
C SER A 105 31.56 29.25 -15.58
N SER A 106 31.45 30.51 -15.18
CA SER A 106 30.94 30.90 -13.87
C SER A 106 30.04 32.13 -13.94
N GLY A 107 29.22 32.33 -12.91
CA GLY A 107 28.40 33.55 -12.78
C GLY A 107 27.20 33.62 -13.72
N ALA A 108 26.69 32.48 -14.21
CA ALA A 108 25.47 32.43 -15.00
C ALA A 108 24.23 32.72 -14.14
N SER A 109 23.26 33.46 -14.67
CA SER A 109 21.94 33.60 -14.05
C SER A 109 21.17 32.27 -14.11
N PHE A 110 21.22 31.58 -15.25
CA PHE A 110 20.62 30.27 -15.44
C PHE A 110 21.68 29.30 -15.96
N GLY A 111 21.83 28.15 -15.30
CA GLY A 111 22.83 27.15 -15.66
C GLY A 111 22.22 25.76 -15.73
N ILE A 112 22.33 25.11 -16.88
CA ILE A 112 21.85 23.75 -17.10
C ILE A 112 23.05 22.82 -17.21
N ALA A 113 23.12 21.76 -16.41
CA ALA A 113 24.13 20.73 -16.59
C ALA A 113 23.53 19.40 -17.05
N SER A 114 24.25 18.69 -17.93
CA SER A 114 23.84 17.40 -18.44
C SER A 114 24.02 16.27 -17.42
N LEU A 115 23.14 15.26 -17.48
CA LEU A 115 23.26 13.98 -16.76
C LEU A 115 23.13 12.80 -17.72
N ASP A 116 23.92 11.76 -17.52
CA ASP A 116 23.72 10.50 -18.24
C ASP A 116 22.34 9.91 -17.93
N ASP A 117 21.66 9.35 -18.93
CA ASP A 117 20.30 8.80 -18.81
C ASP A 117 20.35 7.28 -18.64
N HIS A 118 20.64 6.82 -17.41
CA HIS A 118 20.57 5.41 -17.03
C HIS A 118 20.36 5.24 -15.51
N ALA A 119 19.96 4.04 -15.09
CA ALA A 119 19.62 3.74 -13.69
C ALA A 119 20.77 3.95 -12.70
N GLU A 120 22.02 3.83 -13.15
CA GLU A 120 23.20 4.00 -12.29
C GLU A 120 23.53 5.47 -11.98
N THR A 121 22.87 6.44 -12.61
CA THR A 121 23.03 7.88 -12.29
C THR A 121 22.28 8.22 -11.00
N GLY A 122 22.96 8.08 -9.87
CA GLY A 122 22.37 8.21 -8.54
C GLY A 122 21.98 9.63 -8.11
N GLU A 123 21.00 9.72 -7.21
CA GLU A 123 20.48 10.99 -6.66
C GLU A 123 21.54 11.79 -5.88
N LEU A 124 22.48 11.11 -5.21
CA LEU A 124 23.59 11.75 -4.49
C LEU A 124 24.49 12.59 -5.41
N LEU A 125 24.77 12.08 -6.62
CA LEU A 125 25.53 12.82 -7.64
C LEU A 125 24.77 14.07 -8.08
N GLN A 126 23.46 13.96 -8.31
CA GLN A 126 22.60 15.09 -8.70
C GLN A 126 22.64 16.21 -7.66
N GLU A 127 22.50 15.88 -6.38
CA GLU A 127 22.56 16.85 -5.28
C GLU A 127 23.91 17.58 -5.23
N ARG A 128 25.00 16.83 -5.44
CA ARG A 128 26.36 17.38 -5.44
C ARG A 128 26.63 18.26 -6.64
N LEU A 129 26.15 17.90 -7.83
CA LEU A 129 26.24 18.73 -9.03
C LEU A 129 25.45 20.03 -8.88
N LEU A 130 24.23 19.97 -8.34
CA LEU A 130 23.45 21.17 -8.03
C LEU A 130 24.16 22.06 -7.00
N ALA A 131 24.70 21.47 -5.93
CA ALA A 131 25.48 22.21 -4.94
C ALA A 131 26.73 22.85 -5.55
N ALA A 132 27.42 22.14 -6.45
CA ALA A 132 28.60 22.63 -7.15
C ALA A 132 28.27 23.78 -8.11
N LEU A 133 27.16 23.70 -8.87
CA LEU A 133 26.68 24.80 -9.73
C LEU A 133 26.38 26.06 -8.91
N ARG A 134 25.69 25.92 -7.77
CA ARG A 134 25.43 27.07 -6.86
C ARG A 134 26.74 27.69 -6.37
N LYS A 135 27.71 26.88 -5.95
CA LYS A 135 29.05 27.36 -5.55
C LYS A 135 29.87 27.94 -6.70
N ALA A 136 29.60 27.54 -7.94
CA ALA A 136 30.12 28.15 -9.17
C ALA A 136 29.41 29.48 -9.54
N LYS A 137 28.58 30.02 -8.62
CA LYS A 137 27.81 31.26 -8.76
C LYS A 137 26.72 31.19 -9.84
N VAL A 138 26.16 30.00 -10.08
CA VAL A 138 24.95 29.86 -10.89
C VAL A 138 23.73 30.16 -10.03
N SER A 139 22.96 31.19 -10.37
CA SER A 139 21.80 31.62 -9.56
C SER A 139 20.63 30.62 -9.62
N THR A 140 20.31 30.14 -10.81
CA THR A 140 19.23 29.17 -11.05
C THR A 140 19.78 27.95 -11.78
N PRO A 141 20.30 26.95 -11.04
CA PRO A 141 20.80 25.71 -11.62
C PRO A 141 19.68 24.69 -11.85
N LEU A 142 19.79 23.89 -12.91
CA LEU A 142 18.94 22.73 -13.17
C LEU A 142 19.77 21.64 -13.85
N LEU A 143 19.43 20.37 -13.60
CA LEU A 143 20.02 19.22 -14.29
C LEU A 143 19.05 18.67 -15.32
N VAL A 144 19.57 18.24 -16.47
CA VAL A 144 18.77 17.70 -17.57
C VAL A 144 19.46 16.49 -18.17
N TRP A 145 18.70 15.43 -18.44
CA TRP A 145 19.19 14.21 -19.08
C TRP A 145 19.80 14.48 -20.46
N ARG A 146 20.93 13.84 -20.79
CA ARG A 146 21.61 13.98 -22.09
C ARG A 146 20.69 13.66 -23.26
N SER A 147 19.88 12.61 -23.15
CA SER A 147 18.89 12.21 -24.15
C SER A 147 17.90 13.34 -24.47
N VAL A 148 17.44 14.04 -23.44
CA VAL A 148 16.57 15.22 -23.54
C VAL A 148 17.30 16.38 -24.17
N LEU A 149 18.54 16.67 -23.78
CA LEU A 149 19.33 17.76 -24.34
C LEU A 149 19.65 17.55 -25.82
N ALA A 150 19.97 16.32 -26.22
CA ALA A 150 20.17 15.92 -27.61
C ALA A 150 18.90 16.14 -28.44
N THR A 151 17.74 15.75 -27.89
CA THR A 151 16.44 15.95 -28.55
C THR A 151 16.07 17.42 -28.63
N LEU A 152 16.33 18.19 -27.58
CA LEU A 152 16.09 19.62 -27.55
C LEU A 152 16.94 20.35 -28.59
N PHE A 153 18.21 19.97 -28.74
CA PHE A 153 19.07 20.46 -29.82
C PHE A 153 18.48 20.13 -31.20
N ALA A 154 17.98 18.90 -31.40
CA ALA A 154 17.39 18.46 -32.67
C ALA A 154 16.08 19.21 -33.01
N ILE A 155 15.24 19.50 -32.02
CA ILE A 155 14.03 20.34 -32.17
C ILE A 155 14.43 21.73 -32.66
N GLU A 156 15.41 22.37 -32.02
CA GLU A 156 15.85 23.73 -32.35
C GLU A 156 16.56 23.81 -33.72
N ARG A 157 17.04 22.66 -34.22
CA ARG A 157 17.59 22.52 -35.58
C ARG A 157 16.53 22.17 -36.63
N GLY A 158 15.29 21.91 -36.24
CA GLY A 158 14.21 21.49 -37.14
C GLY A 158 14.35 20.05 -37.64
N THR A 159 15.15 19.21 -36.97
CA THR A 159 15.29 17.78 -37.30
C THR A 159 14.15 16.95 -36.72
N VAL A 160 13.48 17.46 -35.69
CA VAL A 160 12.43 16.78 -34.93
C VAL A 160 11.19 17.67 -34.89
N GLU A 161 10.03 17.08 -35.19
CA GLU A 161 8.74 17.76 -35.31
C GLU A 161 7.73 17.31 -34.24
N GLU A 162 6.55 17.94 -34.24
CA GLU A 162 5.46 17.64 -33.31
C GLU A 162 4.98 16.18 -33.42
N GLY A 163 4.74 15.55 -32.28
CA GLY A 163 4.10 14.23 -32.21
C GLY A 163 5.01 13.04 -32.49
N GLN A 164 6.25 13.29 -32.94
CA GLN A 164 7.22 12.23 -33.23
C GLN A 164 7.67 11.48 -31.97
N ALA A 165 7.95 10.20 -32.13
CA ALA A 165 8.72 9.39 -31.21
C ALA A 165 10.20 9.41 -31.61
N VAL A 166 11.07 9.82 -30.68
CA VAL A 166 12.50 9.99 -30.90
C VAL A 166 13.26 8.94 -30.13
N GLY A 167 14.05 8.13 -30.84
CA GLY A 167 15.07 7.27 -30.24
C GLY A 167 16.35 8.07 -30.05
N VAL A 168 17.00 7.99 -28.90
CA VAL A 168 18.29 8.66 -28.66
C VAL A 168 19.29 7.63 -28.19
N VAL A 169 20.39 7.50 -28.94
CA VAL A 169 21.57 6.74 -28.56
C VAL A 169 22.65 7.73 -28.11
N SER A 170 22.97 7.72 -26.82
CA SER A 170 24.05 8.55 -26.26
C SER A 170 25.26 7.69 -25.98
N HIS A 171 26.42 8.11 -26.43
CA HIS A 171 27.68 7.44 -26.14
C HIS A 171 28.13 7.79 -24.71
N THR A 172 28.31 6.77 -23.86
CA THR A 172 28.66 6.92 -22.44
C THR A 172 30.00 6.27 -22.09
N GLY A 173 30.41 6.36 -20.82
CA GLY A 173 31.67 5.78 -20.35
C GLY A 173 31.78 4.26 -20.58
N ASP A 174 30.71 3.52 -20.29
CA ASP A 174 30.71 2.05 -20.31
C ASP A 174 30.01 1.44 -21.53
N GLY A 175 29.59 2.25 -22.50
CA GLY A 175 28.98 1.79 -23.74
C GLY A 175 28.06 2.84 -24.36
N VAL A 176 26.79 2.48 -24.53
CA VAL A 176 25.75 3.40 -25.02
C VAL A 176 24.52 3.36 -24.14
N THR A 177 23.82 4.48 -24.01
CA THR A 177 22.46 4.50 -23.47
C THR A 177 21.46 4.67 -24.60
N VAL A 178 20.37 3.92 -24.54
CA VAL A 178 19.24 4.02 -25.46
C VAL A 178 18.01 4.51 -24.72
N GLN A 179 17.38 5.56 -25.22
CA GLN A 179 16.17 6.15 -24.65
C GLN A 179 15.14 6.42 -25.74
N ARG A 180 13.86 6.32 -25.39
CA ARG A 180 12.74 6.74 -26.23
C ARG A 180 12.05 7.94 -25.59
N LEU A 181 11.86 8.99 -26.37
CA LEU A 181 11.19 10.22 -25.96
C LEU A 181 10.03 10.50 -26.91
N ARG A 182 8.95 11.09 -26.41
CA ARG A 182 7.84 11.57 -27.25
C ARG A 182 7.88 13.09 -27.33
N ILE A 183 7.64 13.67 -28.50
CA ILE A 183 7.56 15.12 -28.65
C ILE A 183 6.15 15.60 -28.36
N ARG A 184 6.02 16.35 -27.28
CA ARG A 184 4.78 16.93 -26.82
C ARG A 184 4.69 18.39 -27.23
N ARG A 185 3.50 18.79 -27.68
CA ARG A 185 3.15 20.18 -27.94
C ARG A 185 2.59 20.82 -26.68
N GLU A 186 3.15 21.96 -26.32
CA GLU A 186 2.64 22.80 -25.23
C GLU A 186 2.39 24.23 -25.66
N ARG A 187 1.49 24.90 -24.94
CA ARG A 187 1.27 26.34 -25.09
C ARG A 187 2.00 27.07 -23.97
N SER A 188 2.97 27.90 -24.33
CA SER A 188 3.66 28.79 -23.40
C SER A 188 3.53 30.22 -23.91
N HIS A 189 3.02 31.13 -23.08
CA HIS A 189 2.82 32.56 -23.42
C HIS A 189 2.10 32.82 -24.76
N GLY A 190 1.21 31.92 -25.19
CA GLY A 190 0.48 32.02 -26.46
C GLY A 190 1.22 31.45 -27.69
N GLU A 191 2.48 31.04 -27.54
CA GLU A 191 3.28 30.35 -28.56
C GLU A 191 3.25 28.84 -28.36
N THR A 192 3.45 28.11 -29.46
CA THR A 192 3.61 26.66 -29.44
C THR A 192 5.07 26.30 -29.15
N VAL A 193 5.31 25.55 -28.08
CA VAL A 193 6.64 25.04 -27.71
C VAL A 193 6.62 23.52 -27.76
N LEU A 194 7.60 22.91 -28.42
CA LEU A 194 7.80 21.46 -28.46
C LEU A 194 8.74 21.05 -27.34
N ALA A 195 8.32 20.11 -26.48
CA ALA A 195 9.10 19.61 -25.36
C ALA A 195 9.20 18.07 -25.41
N PRO A 196 10.37 17.47 -25.16
CA PRO A 196 10.49 16.03 -25.00
C PRO A 196 9.74 15.55 -23.75
N GLU A 197 9.07 14.41 -23.85
CA GLU A 197 8.44 13.69 -22.75
C GLU A 197 9.18 12.36 -22.55
N ARG A 198 9.71 12.17 -21.33
CA ARG A 198 10.43 10.97 -20.90
C ARG A 198 9.53 10.15 -20.00
N ARG A 199 9.33 8.86 -20.34
CA ARG A 199 8.43 7.94 -19.60
C ARG A 199 9.13 6.77 -18.92
N SER A 200 10.44 6.62 -19.13
CA SER A 200 11.22 5.52 -18.57
C SER A 200 12.66 5.94 -18.40
N THR A 201 13.41 5.19 -17.60
CA THR A 201 14.87 5.36 -17.52
C THR A 201 15.55 4.79 -18.77
N GLY A 202 16.59 5.47 -19.25
CA GLY A 202 17.36 4.97 -20.39
C GLY A 202 18.05 3.63 -20.08
N LYS A 203 18.19 2.80 -21.10
CA LYS A 203 18.81 1.48 -21.01
C LYS A 203 20.30 1.58 -21.32
N LEU A 204 21.15 1.25 -20.34
CA LEU A 204 22.60 1.15 -20.54
C LEU A 204 22.95 -0.19 -21.20
N ILE A 205 23.65 -0.12 -22.32
CA ILE A 205 24.14 -1.27 -23.08
C ILE A 205 25.66 -1.24 -23.03
N ARG A 206 26.20 -2.12 -22.19
CA ARG A 206 27.64 -2.19 -21.93
C ARG A 206 28.37 -2.70 -23.16
N SER A 207 29.46 -2.02 -23.53
CA SER A 207 30.26 -2.37 -24.70
C SER A 207 31.67 -1.80 -24.60
N GLY A 208 32.64 -2.47 -25.26
CA GLY A 208 33.98 -1.93 -25.45
C GLY A 208 34.02 -0.64 -26.29
N TRP A 209 32.91 -0.28 -26.94
CA TRP A 209 32.74 1.00 -27.62
C TRP A 209 32.67 2.20 -26.67
N GLY A 210 32.34 2.00 -25.39
CA GLY A 210 32.27 3.09 -24.41
C GLY A 210 33.60 3.83 -24.25
N TYR A 211 33.56 5.08 -23.79
CA TYR A 211 34.77 5.91 -23.68
C TYR A 211 35.86 5.29 -22.79
N ARG A 212 35.51 4.49 -21.78
CA ARG A 212 36.47 3.75 -20.96
C ARG A 212 37.20 2.69 -21.78
N GLY A 213 36.49 1.94 -22.62
CA GLY A 213 37.10 0.95 -23.53
C GLY A 213 38.02 1.63 -24.55
N LEU A 214 37.59 2.77 -25.12
CA LEU A 214 38.42 3.56 -26.03
C LEU A 214 39.66 4.15 -25.33
N ALA A 215 39.53 4.56 -24.07
CA ALA A 215 40.64 5.05 -23.25
C ALA A 215 41.69 3.97 -23.02
N GLU A 216 41.28 2.74 -22.70
CA GLU A 216 42.20 1.60 -22.51
C GLU A 216 42.91 1.21 -23.80
N LEU A 217 42.22 1.25 -24.94
CA LEU A 217 42.85 1.03 -26.26
C LEU A 217 43.87 2.12 -26.59
N ALA A 218 43.54 3.39 -26.31
CA ALA A 218 44.45 4.51 -26.51
C ALA A 218 45.69 4.41 -25.61
N LYS A 219 45.50 4.10 -24.32
CA LYS A 219 46.58 3.87 -23.37
C LYS A 219 47.48 2.71 -23.82
N SER A 220 46.90 1.61 -24.27
CA SER A 220 47.64 0.47 -24.82
C SER A 220 48.42 0.82 -26.10
N ALA A 221 47.83 1.65 -26.98
CA ALA A 221 48.51 2.15 -28.18
C ALA A 221 49.70 3.05 -27.82
N ILE A 222 49.56 3.91 -26.82
CA ILE A 222 50.62 4.80 -26.33
C ILE A 222 51.75 4.03 -25.66
N SER A 223 51.43 3.07 -24.80
CA SER A 223 52.45 2.23 -24.16
C SER A 223 53.28 1.45 -25.17
N ARG A 224 52.67 0.97 -26.27
CA ARG A 224 53.38 0.23 -27.34
C ARG A 224 54.38 1.09 -28.11
N VAL A 225 54.16 2.40 -28.23
CA VAL A 225 55.08 3.32 -28.92
C VAL A 225 56.08 3.99 -27.98
N SER A 226 56.00 3.71 -26.67
CA SER A 226 56.98 4.20 -25.71
C SER A 226 58.35 3.60 -25.98
N SER A 227 59.37 4.45 -25.97
CA SER A 227 60.78 4.05 -26.08
C SER A 227 61.44 3.70 -24.73
N VAL A 228 60.67 3.65 -23.64
CA VAL A 228 61.16 3.47 -22.26
C VAL A 228 60.28 2.45 -21.52
N ASP A 229 60.92 1.58 -20.72
CA ASP A 229 60.25 0.50 -19.97
C ASP A 229 59.36 1.00 -18.82
N ARG A 230 59.73 2.10 -18.16
CA ARG A 230 58.90 2.72 -17.11
C ARG A 230 57.89 3.67 -17.76
N THR A 231 56.60 3.38 -17.59
CA THR A 231 55.52 4.06 -18.30
C THR A 231 54.64 4.95 -17.40
N ASP A 232 55.03 5.17 -16.15
CA ASP A 232 54.21 5.91 -15.17
C ASP A 232 53.85 7.33 -15.64
N HIS A 233 54.77 8.01 -16.34
CA HIS A 233 54.54 9.36 -16.88
C HIS A 233 53.61 9.38 -18.10
N LEU A 234 53.31 8.23 -18.70
CA LEU A 234 52.38 8.12 -19.84
C LEU A 234 50.92 8.15 -19.39
N GLU A 235 50.63 7.89 -18.11
CA GLU A 235 49.26 7.88 -17.56
C GLU A 235 48.51 9.18 -17.85
N TRP A 236 49.22 10.30 -17.78
CA TRP A 236 48.69 11.66 -17.95
C TRP A 236 49.03 12.29 -19.30
N ALA A 237 49.54 11.50 -20.24
CA ALA A 237 49.82 11.92 -21.61
C ALA A 237 48.53 12.45 -22.26
N ARG A 238 48.58 13.64 -22.88
CA ARG A 238 47.38 14.24 -23.51
C ARG A 238 46.94 13.41 -24.71
N SER A 239 47.88 12.70 -25.33
CA SER A 239 47.61 11.81 -26.45
C SER A 239 46.60 10.71 -26.10
N ASN A 240 46.51 10.27 -24.83
CA ASN A 240 45.55 9.24 -24.41
C ASN A 240 44.12 9.66 -24.77
N GLY A 241 43.69 10.82 -24.29
CA GLY A 241 42.34 11.31 -24.52
C GLY A 241 42.10 11.74 -25.97
N ARG A 242 43.11 12.33 -26.62
CA ARG A 242 42.99 12.73 -28.03
C ARG A 242 42.75 11.52 -28.93
N LEU A 243 43.55 10.46 -28.77
CA LEU A 243 43.41 9.23 -29.54
C LEU A 243 42.09 8.50 -29.25
N ALA A 244 41.71 8.38 -27.96
CA ALA A 244 40.47 7.73 -27.55
C ALA A 244 39.23 8.38 -28.20
N LEU A 245 39.22 9.71 -28.29
CA LEU A 245 38.14 10.47 -28.91
C LEU A 245 38.34 10.72 -30.42
N GLY A 246 39.38 10.15 -31.05
CA GLY A 246 39.62 10.27 -32.50
C GLY A 246 40.08 11.66 -32.98
N PHE A 247 40.67 12.46 -32.09
CA PHE A 247 41.42 13.67 -32.46
C PHE A 247 42.83 13.30 -32.89
N GLN A 248 43.39 14.11 -33.79
CA GLN A 248 44.81 14.01 -34.14
C GLN A 248 45.67 14.32 -32.92
N ALA A 249 46.54 13.39 -32.52
CA ALA A 249 47.51 13.58 -31.45
C ALA A 249 48.85 14.03 -32.04
N GLU A 250 49.41 15.11 -31.49
CA GLU A 250 50.73 15.62 -31.91
C GLU A 250 51.82 15.04 -31.00
N PRO A 251 53.08 14.99 -31.45
CA PRO A 251 54.20 14.64 -30.57
C PRO A 251 54.23 15.51 -29.31
N GLU A 252 54.34 14.88 -28.14
CA GLU A 252 54.34 15.58 -26.86
C GLU A 252 55.58 15.23 -26.03
N VAL A 253 56.05 16.21 -25.25
CA VAL A 253 57.23 16.06 -24.39
C VAL A 253 56.77 15.78 -22.96
N LEU A 254 57.14 14.62 -22.43
CA LEU A 254 56.72 14.13 -21.13
C LEU A 254 57.93 14.01 -20.18
N ARG A 255 57.72 14.34 -18.91
CA ARG A 255 58.76 14.26 -17.89
C ARG A 255 58.72 12.90 -17.20
N GLN A 256 59.84 12.19 -17.22
CA GLN A 256 60.00 10.87 -16.61
C GLN A 256 60.18 10.97 -15.09
N GLY A 257 59.97 9.86 -14.38
CA GLY A 257 60.09 9.80 -12.92
C GLY A 257 61.49 10.10 -12.38
N ASN A 258 62.54 9.91 -13.18
CA ASN A 258 63.92 10.27 -12.84
C ASN A 258 64.26 11.75 -13.14
N GLY A 259 63.33 12.51 -13.71
CA GLY A 259 63.50 13.91 -14.07
C GLY A 259 63.88 14.17 -15.53
N ASP A 260 64.21 13.14 -16.31
CA ASP A 260 64.52 13.23 -17.74
C ASP A 260 63.26 13.51 -18.59
N TRP A 261 63.47 13.77 -19.88
CA TRP A 261 62.40 14.05 -20.83
C TRP A 261 62.32 12.96 -21.91
N GLN A 262 61.09 12.59 -22.29
CA GLN A 262 60.80 11.72 -23.42
C GLN A 262 59.91 12.46 -24.42
N VAL A 263 60.22 12.35 -25.71
CA VAL A 263 59.30 12.78 -26.77
C VAL A 263 58.44 11.58 -27.15
N LEU A 264 57.17 11.62 -26.76
CA LEU A 264 56.18 10.63 -27.18
C LEU A 264 55.67 11.00 -28.58
N ARG A 265 55.73 10.06 -29.51
CA ARG A 265 55.13 10.19 -30.84
C ARG A 265 53.92 9.26 -30.93
N PRO A 266 52.69 9.77 -30.67
CA PRO A 266 51.50 8.95 -30.69
C PRO A 266 51.21 8.43 -32.11
N PRO A 267 50.56 7.26 -32.26
CA PRO A 267 50.05 6.81 -33.55
C PRO A 267 48.92 7.74 -34.06
N ASP A 268 48.58 7.65 -35.35
CA ASP A 268 47.52 8.49 -35.93
C ASP A 268 46.11 8.11 -35.45
N THR A 269 45.91 6.83 -35.07
CA THR A 269 44.61 6.32 -34.58
C THR A 269 44.80 5.08 -33.70
N ILE A 270 43.72 4.67 -33.03
CA ILE A 270 43.66 3.41 -32.27
C ILE A 270 43.09 2.28 -33.13
N ASP A 271 43.46 1.05 -32.78
CA ASP A 271 42.95 -0.17 -33.41
C ASP A 271 41.55 -0.50 -32.88
N HIS A 272 40.55 0.18 -33.44
CA HIS A 272 39.14 0.03 -33.08
C HIS A 272 38.47 -1.18 -33.74
N GLU A 273 39.12 -1.85 -34.69
CA GLU A 273 38.57 -3.04 -35.36
C GLU A 273 38.49 -4.24 -34.41
N GLN A 274 39.29 -4.23 -33.34
CA GLN A 274 39.26 -5.24 -32.29
C GLN A 274 38.06 -5.11 -31.35
N ILE A 275 37.33 -4.00 -31.39
CA ILE A 275 36.19 -3.79 -30.50
C ILE A 275 35.05 -4.72 -30.94
N PRO A 276 34.49 -5.56 -30.04
CA PRO A 276 33.35 -6.40 -30.37
C PRO A 276 32.17 -5.59 -30.93
N ARG A 277 31.37 -6.23 -31.78
CA ARG A 277 30.15 -5.60 -32.32
C ARG A 277 29.22 -5.18 -31.18
N LEU A 278 28.60 -4.01 -31.35
CA LEU A 278 27.57 -3.54 -30.44
C LEU A 278 26.38 -4.51 -30.46
N GLN A 279 25.77 -4.74 -29.30
CA GLN A 279 24.57 -5.57 -29.17
C GLN A 279 23.45 -5.04 -30.07
N ASP A 280 22.56 -5.92 -30.54
CA ASP A 280 21.36 -5.53 -31.27
C ASP A 280 20.40 -4.72 -30.37
N VAL A 281 20.00 -3.54 -30.84
CA VAL A 281 19.12 -2.61 -30.08
C VAL A 281 17.85 -2.25 -30.85
N ARG A 282 17.53 -3.01 -31.91
CA ARG A 282 16.34 -2.78 -32.76
C ARG A 282 15.05 -2.63 -31.97
N ASP A 283 14.84 -3.52 -31.01
CA ASP A 283 13.63 -3.52 -30.18
C ASP A 283 13.57 -2.30 -29.24
N ASP A 284 14.73 -1.78 -28.82
CA ASP A 284 14.83 -0.63 -27.90
C ASP A 284 14.47 0.70 -28.58
N VAL A 285 14.58 0.78 -29.91
CA VAL A 285 14.19 1.95 -30.73
C VAL A 285 12.98 1.67 -31.63
N ALA A 286 12.32 0.52 -31.46
CA ALA A 286 11.15 0.17 -32.24
C ALA A 286 10.02 1.19 -32.02
N GLY A 287 9.42 1.64 -33.12
CA GLY A 287 8.35 2.63 -33.12
C GLY A 287 8.81 4.09 -33.04
N CYS A 288 10.11 4.36 -33.07
CA CYS A 288 10.62 5.73 -33.21
C CYS A 288 10.59 6.19 -34.69
N ASP A 289 10.16 7.42 -34.92
CA ASP A 289 10.14 8.07 -36.24
C ASP A 289 11.54 8.53 -36.67
N VAL A 290 12.39 8.87 -35.68
CA VAL A 290 13.77 9.31 -35.90
C VAL A 290 14.66 8.79 -34.78
N VAL A 291 15.88 8.37 -35.13
CA VAL A 291 16.90 7.96 -34.16
C VAL A 291 18.08 8.90 -34.22
N LEU A 292 18.41 9.52 -33.09
CA LEU A 292 19.52 10.45 -32.91
C LEU A 292 20.72 9.74 -32.30
N LEU A 293 21.93 10.07 -32.77
CA LEU A 293 23.19 9.62 -32.18
C LEU A 293 24.00 10.81 -31.67
N GLU A 294 24.27 10.80 -30.37
CA GLU A 294 25.14 11.75 -29.70
C GLU A 294 26.48 11.11 -29.35
N THR A 295 27.58 11.78 -29.72
CA THR A 295 28.93 11.35 -29.36
C THR A 295 29.94 12.49 -29.34
N LEU A 296 30.85 12.43 -28.37
CA LEU A 296 32.00 13.32 -28.20
C LEU A 296 33.14 13.01 -29.16
N SER A 297 33.14 11.81 -29.77
CA SER A 297 34.18 11.34 -30.68
C SER A 297 34.23 12.14 -31.98
N LYS A 298 35.42 12.20 -32.59
CA LYS A 298 35.73 12.81 -33.89
C LYS A 298 36.45 11.83 -34.82
N GLY A 299 36.69 12.27 -36.05
CA GLY A 299 37.57 11.58 -37.00
C GLY A 299 37.14 10.14 -37.31
N ALA A 300 38.12 9.24 -37.38
CA ALA A 300 37.91 7.84 -37.70
C ALA A 300 37.04 7.11 -36.66
N ILE A 301 37.26 7.39 -35.37
CA ILE A 301 36.51 6.76 -34.27
C ILE A 301 35.02 7.11 -34.34
N ARG A 302 34.70 8.38 -34.62
CA ARG A 302 33.30 8.81 -34.82
C ARG A 302 32.61 8.06 -35.97
N LYS A 303 33.30 7.89 -37.10
CA LYS A 303 32.75 7.18 -38.27
C LYS A 303 32.55 5.69 -37.99
N ALA A 304 33.52 5.07 -37.33
CA ALA A 304 33.46 3.66 -36.97
C ALA A 304 32.34 3.39 -35.96
N PHE A 305 32.25 4.22 -34.91
CA PHE A 305 31.18 4.13 -33.91
C PHE A 305 29.79 4.37 -34.52
N HIS A 306 29.63 5.38 -35.38
CA HIS A 306 28.37 5.61 -36.11
C HIS A 306 27.97 4.40 -36.97
N SER A 307 28.93 3.78 -37.65
CA SER A 307 28.69 2.57 -38.44
C SER A 307 28.28 1.39 -37.55
N ALA A 308 28.91 1.22 -36.38
CA ALA A 308 28.55 0.18 -35.42
C ALA A 308 27.12 0.37 -34.88
N VAL A 309 26.72 1.62 -34.61
CA VAL A 309 25.36 1.97 -34.16
C VAL A 309 24.33 1.73 -35.26
N ILE A 310 24.60 2.11 -36.51
CA ILE A 310 23.72 1.81 -37.67
C ILE A 310 23.51 0.30 -37.81
N GLN A 311 24.58 -0.50 -37.68
CA GLN A 311 24.47 -1.97 -37.77
C GLN A 311 23.64 -2.56 -36.62
N SER A 312 23.77 -2.00 -35.42
CA SER A 312 23.05 -2.42 -34.22
C SER A 312 21.56 -2.06 -34.26
N ILE A 313 21.20 -0.90 -34.84
CA ILE A 313 19.81 -0.45 -35.01
C ILE A 313 19.16 -1.02 -36.28
N GLY A 314 19.94 -1.33 -37.32
CA GLY A 314 19.41 -1.81 -38.59
C GLY A 314 18.59 -0.77 -39.38
N GLY A 315 18.87 0.52 -39.20
CA GLY A 315 18.14 1.63 -39.83
C GLY A 315 18.94 2.95 -39.87
N ASP A 316 18.31 4.01 -40.35
CA ASP A 316 18.92 5.33 -40.46
C ASP A 316 19.10 5.99 -39.08
N VAL A 317 20.25 6.62 -38.88
CA VAL A 317 20.63 7.26 -37.61
C VAL A 317 21.20 8.65 -37.87
N VAL A 318 20.54 9.67 -37.32
CA VAL A 318 20.95 11.07 -37.44
C VAL A 318 22.06 11.38 -36.45
N LEU A 319 23.28 11.55 -36.96
CA LEU A 319 24.45 11.90 -36.18
C LEU A 319 24.44 13.39 -35.80
N LEU A 320 24.30 13.70 -34.51
CA LEU A 320 24.26 15.07 -33.98
C LEU A 320 25.64 15.70 -33.91
N ALA A 321 25.72 17.04 -33.91
CA ALA A 321 26.98 17.77 -33.74
C ALA A 321 27.68 17.41 -32.42
N ASP A 322 29.01 17.52 -32.39
CA ASP A 322 29.85 17.13 -31.23
C ASP A 322 29.68 18.04 -30.00
N ASN A 323 29.04 19.19 -30.17
CA ASN A 323 28.68 20.13 -29.10
C ASN A 323 27.17 20.15 -28.81
N SER A 324 26.40 19.20 -29.35
CA SER A 324 24.94 19.18 -29.29
C SER A 324 24.38 19.17 -27.87
N ILE A 325 25.05 18.51 -26.92
CA ILE A 325 24.63 18.50 -25.50
C ILE A 325 24.83 19.86 -24.84
N ALA A 326 26.01 20.49 -25.00
CA ALA A 326 26.27 21.81 -24.43
C ALA A 326 25.34 22.88 -25.03
N ASP A 327 25.15 22.89 -26.35
CA ASP A 327 24.21 23.79 -27.00
C ASP A 327 22.76 23.48 -26.58
N GLY A 328 22.37 22.21 -26.54
CA GLY A 328 21.06 21.76 -26.03
C GLY A 328 20.80 22.26 -24.61
N ALA A 329 21.80 22.20 -23.74
CA ALA A 329 21.73 22.75 -22.38
C ALA A 329 21.60 24.28 -22.38
N LEU A 330 22.23 24.99 -23.32
CA LEU A 330 22.02 26.43 -23.50
C LEU A 330 20.60 26.75 -23.98
N HIS A 331 20.02 25.96 -24.88
CA HIS A 331 18.60 26.07 -25.26
C HIS A 331 17.67 25.84 -24.06
N ALA A 332 17.97 24.84 -23.23
CA ALA A 332 17.25 24.60 -21.97
C ALA A 332 17.38 25.80 -21.02
N ALA A 333 18.55 26.42 -20.91
CA ALA A 333 18.77 27.61 -20.08
C ALA A 333 17.93 28.80 -20.58
N ARG A 334 17.83 28.98 -21.91
CA ARG A 334 16.96 30.01 -22.52
C ARG A 334 15.50 29.76 -22.16
N ARG A 335 15.01 28.53 -22.32
CA ARG A 335 13.63 28.15 -21.98
C ARG A 335 13.33 28.37 -20.50
N LEU A 336 14.23 27.93 -19.61
CA LEU A 336 14.11 28.16 -18.16
C LEU A 336 14.00 29.66 -17.83
N SER A 337 14.79 30.50 -18.50
CA SER A 337 14.78 31.95 -18.29
C SER A 337 13.45 32.63 -18.71
N LYS A 338 12.70 31.98 -19.61
CA LYS A 338 11.37 32.40 -20.10
C LYS A 338 10.22 31.68 -19.41
N ARG A 339 10.51 30.67 -18.58
CA ARG A 339 9.55 29.72 -18.00
C ARG A 339 8.82 28.88 -19.06
N ASP A 340 9.51 28.59 -20.16
CA ASP A 340 9.02 27.64 -21.16
C ASP A 340 9.36 26.20 -20.74
N PRO A 341 8.51 25.21 -21.07
CA PRO A 341 8.79 23.82 -20.74
C PRO A 341 10.04 23.34 -21.47
N ILE A 342 10.98 22.78 -20.71
CA ILE A 342 12.21 22.17 -21.25
C ILE A 342 11.91 20.73 -21.67
N TYR A 343 11.36 19.95 -20.74
CA TYR A 343 10.91 18.57 -20.94
C TYR A 343 9.90 18.19 -19.85
N PHE A 344 9.24 17.06 -20.04
CA PHE A 344 8.40 16.40 -19.04
C PHE A 344 9.10 15.11 -18.62
N ASP A 345 9.27 14.91 -17.32
CA ASP A 345 9.82 13.67 -16.77
C ASP A 345 8.72 12.84 -16.12
N PHE A 346 8.91 11.53 -16.07
CA PHE A 346 8.08 10.66 -15.24
C PHE A 346 8.52 10.75 -13.79
N LEU A 347 7.56 10.64 -12.88
CA LEU A 347 7.83 10.51 -11.46
C LEU A 347 7.67 9.03 -11.10
N PRO A 348 8.71 8.36 -10.58
CA PRO A 348 8.60 6.99 -10.11
C PRO A 348 7.42 6.86 -9.14
N GLN A 349 6.59 5.85 -9.30
CA GLN A 349 5.49 5.63 -8.37
C GLN A 349 6.04 5.43 -6.96
N ILE A 350 5.49 6.19 -6.00
CA ILE A 350 5.76 6.04 -4.57
C ILE A 350 4.45 5.67 -3.90
N SER A 351 4.45 4.56 -3.17
CA SER A 351 3.27 4.05 -2.47
C SER A 351 3.54 3.87 -0.99
N THR A 352 2.48 3.92 -0.20
CA THR A 352 2.49 3.64 1.24
C THR A 352 1.35 2.72 1.62
N ILE A 353 1.36 2.22 2.85
CA ILE A 353 0.27 1.38 3.38
C ILE A 353 -0.60 2.22 4.30
N VAL A 354 -1.88 2.26 3.99
CA VAL A 354 -2.88 2.92 4.83
C VAL A 354 -3.76 1.86 5.48
N GLN A 355 -3.80 1.89 6.81
CA GLN A 355 -4.74 1.09 7.59
C GLN A 355 -6.01 1.91 7.83
N ARG A 356 -7.10 1.53 7.15
CA ARG A 356 -8.45 2.03 7.41
C ARG A 356 -9.17 1.10 8.38
N ARG A 357 -10.38 1.49 8.80
CA ARG A 357 -11.20 0.75 9.77
C ARG A 357 -11.60 -0.66 9.29
N ASP A 358 -11.58 -0.86 7.98
CA ASP A 358 -12.15 -1.96 7.23
C ASP A 358 -11.16 -2.66 6.29
N ALA A 359 -9.99 -2.06 6.04
CA ALA A 359 -9.01 -2.60 5.12
C ALA A 359 -7.59 -2.08 5.40
N VAL A 360 -6.60 -2.90 5.06
CA VAL A 360 -5.22 -2.43 4.86
C VAL A 360 -5.02 -2.38 3.35
N GLU A 361 -4.76 -1.18 2.84
CA GLU A 361 -4.67 -0.93 1.41
C GLU A 361 -3.36 -0.27 1.03
N ASN A 362 -2.91 -0.55 -0.19
CA ASN A 362 -1.90 0.25 -0.87
C ASN A 362 -2.48 1.62 -1.20
N PHE A 363 -1.72 2.68 -0.95
CA PHE A 363 -2.06 4.04 -1.32
C PHE A 363 -0.91 4.66 -2.10
N ASP A 364 -1.19 5.06 -3.33
CA ASP A 364 -0.22 5.70 -4.20
C ASP A 364 -0.13 7.20 -3.89
N LEU A 365 1.05 7.66 -3.52
CA LEU A 365 1.38 9.06 -3.29
C LEU A 365 1.79 9.76 -4.59
N VAL A 366 2.30 8.98 -5.55
CA VAL A 366 2.56 9.37 -6.93
C VAL A 366 1.86 8.36 -7.82
N ASP A 367 0.99 8.82 -8.72
CA ASP A 367 0.28 7.93 -9.66
C ASP A 367 1.26 7.38 -10.72
N TYR A 368 0.95 6.19 -11.26
CA TYR A 368 1.83 5.45 -12.18
C TYR A 368 2.19 6.21 -13.47
N ASP A 369 1.24 6.98 -14.03
CA ASP A 369 1.42 7.71 -15.29
C ASP A 369 1.76 9.20 -15.09
N GLU A 370 2.13 9.60 -13.87
CA GLU A 370 2.33 11.01 -13.55
C GLU A 370 3.61 11.55 -14.20
N THR A 371 3.47 12.67 -14.93
CA THR A 371 4.60 13.38 -15.55
C THR A 371 4.60 14.84 -15.12
N LEU A 372 5.79 15.40 -14.88
CA LEU A 372 5.95 16.78 -14.42
C LEU A 372 6.91 17.57 -15.32
N PRO A 373 6.61 18.84 -15.65
CA PRO A 373 7.57 19.73 -16.27
C PRO A 373 8.85 19.86 -15.45
N ALA A 374 9.98 19.92 -16.13
CA ALA A 374 11.28 20.13 -15.51
C ALA A 374 11.35 21.44 -14.72
N GLY A 375 11.90 21.38 -13.51
CA GLY A 375 12.06 22.54 -12.63
C GLY A 375 10.81 22.89 -11.82
N GLU A 376 9.69 22.19 -12.03
CA GLU A 376 8.51 22.28 -11.17
C GLU A 376 8.63 21.34 -9.97
N MET A 377 7.83 21.59 -8.94
CA MET A 377 7.71 20.73 -7.76
C MET A 377 6.38 19.99 -7.82
N TYR A 378 6.44 18.67 -7.91
CA TYR A 378 5.28 17.82 -7.71
C TYR A 378 4.96 17.79 -6.24
N ARG A 379 3.67 17.89 -5.92
CA ARG A 379 3.13 17.57 -4.61
C ARG A 379 1.96 16.63 -4.81
N SER A 380 1.96 15.52 -4.08
CA SER A 380 0.87 14.54 -4.16
C SER A 380 -0.49 15.25 -4.02
N PRO A 381 -1.47 15.04 -4.91
CA PRO A 381 -2.71 15.82 -4.91
C PRO A 381 -3.59 15.54 -3.68
N LYS A 382 -3.45 14.34 -3.10
CA LYS A 382 -4.14 13.91 -1.88
C LYS A 382 -3.12 13.31 -0.90
N PRO A 383 -3.27 13.54 0.42
CA PRO A 383 -2.42 12.89 1.39
C PRO A 383 -2.90 11.48 1.69
N ALA A 384 -1.96 10.58 2.00
CA ALA A 384 -2.30 9.36 2.73
C ALA A 384 -2.64 9.73 4.18
N ARG A 385 -3.79 9.26 4.68
CA ARG A 385 -4.28 9.56 6.02
C ARG A 385 -3.98 8.41 6.97
N LEU A 386 -3.09 8.66 7.91
CA LEU A 386 -2.64 7.71 8.93
C LEU A 386 -3.12 8.17 10.32
N ALA A 387 -2.96 7.33 11.33
CA ALA A 387 -3.27 7.68 12.71
C ALA A 387 -2.21 7.13 13.68
N ILE A 388 -1.72 7.98 14.58
CA ILE A 388 -0.88 7.59 15.72
C ILE A 388 -1.81 7.20 16.85
N GLN A 389 -1.62 6.02 17.45
CA GLN A 389 -2.47 5.55 18.53
C GLN A 389 -2.07 6.18 19.88
N ALA A 390 -3.05 6.29 20.79
CA ALA A 390 -2.80 6.78 22.15
C ALA A 390 -1.67 5.96 22.83
N GLY A 391 -0.76 6.65 23.52
CA GLY A 391 0.38 6.08 24.23
C GLY A 391 1.68 5.97 23.42
N GLN A 392 1.64 6.23 22.11
CA GLN A 392 2.81 6.16 21.23
C GLN A 392 3.59 7.48 21.19
N ASP A 393 4.92 7.39 21.15
CA ASP A 393 5.87 8.51 20.94
C ASP A 393 6.61 8.44 19.59
N ARG A 394 6.29 7.41 18.80
CA ARG A 394 6.83 7.13 17.49
C ARG A 394 5.79 6.39 16.65
N PHE A 395 5.93 6.46 15.33
CA PHE A 395 5.13 5.66 14.42
C PHE A 395 5.95 5.23 13.20
N SER A 396 5.50 4.18 12.52
CA SER A 396 6.18 3.63 11.36
C SER A 396 5.40 3.91 10.08
N ILE A 397 6.13 4.22 9.01
CA ILE A 397 5.60 4.41 7.66
C ILE A 397 6.28 3.38 6.77
N PHE A 398 5.48 2.62 6.01
CA PHE A 398 5.96 1.70 4.99
C PHE A 398 5.93 2.41 3.65
N LEU A 399 7.00 2.29 2.88
CA LEU A 399 7.18 2.99 1.62
C LEU A 399 7.68 2.02 0.54
N ARG A 400 7.09 2.11 -0.64
CA ARG A 400 7.54 1.43 -1.86
C ARG A 400 7.82 2.47 -2.92
N LYS A 401 8.93 2.31 -3.64
CA LYS A 401 9.28 3.11 -4.81
C LYS A 401 9.41 2.15 -5.98
N GLU A 402 8.79 2.47 -7.11
CA GLU A 402 8.79 1.63 -8.31
C GLU A 402 10.20 1.24 -8.77
N THR A 403 11.16 2.15 -8.65
CA THR A 403 12.55 1.95 -9.05
C THR A 403 13.37 1.16 -8.02
N SER A 404 12.77 0.70 -6.92
CA SER A 404 13.43 -0.08 -5.87
C SER A 404 12.78 -1.46 -5.77
N GLU A 405 13.60 -2.50 -5.72
CA GLU A 405 13.13 -3.89 -5.67
C GLU A 405 12.40 -4.20 -4.35
N LEU A 406 12.93 -3.70 -3.23
CA LEU A 406 12.42 -3.97 -1.89
C LEU A 406 11.79 -2.72 -1.26
N PRO A 407 10.71 -2.89 -0.46
CA PRO A 407 10.11 -1.79 0.28
C PRO A 407 10.95 -1.41 1.51
N ARG A 408 10.71 -0.21 2.03
CA ARG A 408 11.41 0.33 3.21
C ARG A 408 10.44 0.72 4.32
N LYS A 409 10.92 0.66 5.56
CA LYS A 409 10.23 1.13 6.76
C LYS A 409 10.96 2.33 7.34
N ALA A 410 10.27 3.46 7.40
CA ALA A 410 10.72 4.65 8.11
C ALA A 410 10.10 4.73 9.50
N GLU A 411 10.89 5.08 10.50
CA GLU A 411 10.42 5.33 11.88
C GLU A 411 10.51 6.83 12.17
N VAL A 412 9.37 7.44 12.52
CA VAL A 412 9.27 8.86 12.83
C VAL A 412 9.05 9.03 14.33
N ASN A 413 10.00 9.70 14.98
CA ASN A 413 9.92 10.03 16.41
C ASN A 413 9.15 11.34 16.60
N ILE A 414 8.07 11.28 17.38
CA ILE A 414 7.20 12.42 17.70
C ILE A 414 7.77 13.22 18.89
N GLY A 415 8.59 12.57 19.72
CA GLY A 415 9.25 13.17 20.89
C GLY A 415 8.34 13.33 22.12
N VAL A 416 7.02 13.17 21.96
CA VAL A 416 6.03 13.18 23.04
C VAL A 416 5.02 12.05 22.88
N LYS A 417 4.61 11.43 23.99
CA LYS A 417 3.53 10.44 23.98
C LYS A 417 2.19 11.13 23.79
N VAL A 418 1.40 10.67 22.82
CA VAL A 418 0.05 11.19 22.60
C VAL A 418 -0.95 10.56 23.58
N ASP A 419 -1.88 11.37 24.06
CA ASP A 419 -2.93 11.01 25.02
C ASP A 419 -4.16 10.36 24.38
N GLN A 420 -4.36 10.62 23.09
CA GLN A 420 -5.47 10.16 22.26
C GLN A 420 -4.97 9.94 20.84
N THR A 421 -5.72 9.18 20.04
CA THR A 421 -5.36 8.93 18.64
C THR A 421 -5.28 10.24 17.85
N VAL A 422 -4.15 10.47 17.15
CA VAL A 422 -3.86 11.69 16.39
C VAL A 422 -3.82 11.38 14.90
N PRO A 423 -4.64 12.04 14.06
CA PRO A 423 -4.55 11.89 12.61
C PRO A 423 -3.28 12.55 12.06
N VAL A 424 -2.70 11.91 11.05
CA VAL A 424 -1.48 12.34 10.36
C VAL A 424 -1.70 12.27 8.86
N GLU A 425 -1.26 13.29 8.14
CA GLU A 425 -1.33 13.38 6.70
C GLU A 425 0.07 13.25 6.11
N LEU A 426 0.27 12.30 5.22
CA LEU A 426 1.52 12.05 4.51
C LEU A 426 1.42 12.60 3.09
N TRP A 427 2.36 13.44 2.70
CA TRP A 427 2.51 14.01 1.37
C TRP A 427 3.87 13.65 0.78
N VAL A 428 3.95 13.60 -0.54
CA VAL A 428 5.22 13.50 -1.27
C VAL A 428 5.44 14.79 -2.02
N GLU A 429 6.63 15.37 -1.88
CA GLU A 429 7.13 16.46 -2.72
C GLU A 429 8.36 15.99 -3.50
N GLN A 430 8.36 16.15 -4.82
CA GLN A 430 9.46 15.71 -5.68
C GLN A 430 9.68 16.68 -6.86
N SER A 431 10.94 16.91 -7.24
CA SER A 431 11.28 17.66 -8.44
C SER A 431 12.10 16.77 -9.40
N PRO A 432 11.72 16.67 -10.69
CA PRO A 432 12.45 15.90 -11.70
C PRO A 432 13.94 16.25 -11.77
N ALA A 433 14.79 15.23 -11.92
CA ALA A 433 16.26 15.34 -12.02
C ALA A 433 16.95 16.21 -10.95
N SER A 434 16.26 16.55 -9.86
CA SER A 434 16.70 17.56 -8.88
C SER A 434 16.97 16.98 -7.49
N GLY A 435 17.26 15.67 -7.40
CA GLY A 435 17.55 14.97 -6.15
C GLY A 435 16.33 14.28 -5.52
N ARG A 436 16.49 13.90 -4.24
CA ARG A 436 15.58 13.00 -3.49
C ARG A 436 14.16 13.53 -3.37
N ALA A 437 13.18 12.63 -3.51
CA ALA A 437 11.80 12.89 -3.11
C ALA A 437 11.75 13.17 -1.60
N LYS A 438 11.10 14.27 -1.21
CA LYS A 438 10.86 14.63 0.19
C LYS A 438 9.50 14.12 0.61
N ILE A 439 9.50 13.16 1.52
CA ILE A 439 8.27 12.64 2.10
C ILE A 439 7.98 13.47 3.34
N LEU A 440 6.89 14.23 3.30
CA LEU A 440 6.51 15.16 4.36
C LEU A 440 5.32 14.62 5.13
N VAL A 441 5.48 14.55 6.44
CA VAL A 441 4.43 14.17 7.39
C VAL A 441 3.94 15.43 8.08
N HIS A 442 2.63 15.66 8.05
CA HIS A 442 1.99 16.78 8.73
C HIS A 442 0.90 16.30 9.69
N SER A 443 0.83 16.92 10.87
CA SER A 443 -0.33 16.80 11.76
C SER A 443 -0.67 18.16 12.34
N GLN A 444 -1.96 18.52 12.29
CA GLN A 444 -2.47 19.77 12.86
C GLN A 444 -2.20 19.89 14.36
N LYS A 445 -2.04 18.76 15.07
CA LYS A 445 -1.90 18.72 16.53
C LYS A 445 -0.47 19.01 17.01
N PHE A 446 0.55 18.75 16.19
CA PHE A 446 1.96 18.95 16.56
C PHE A 446 2.54 20.29 16.10
N GLY A 447 1.87 21.00 15.17
CA GLY A 447 2.28 22.33 14.71
C GLY A 447 3.58 22.38 13.88
N HIS A 448 4.25 21.25 13.66
CA HIS A 448 5.46 21.13 12.84
C HIS A 448 5.36 19.95 11.86
N GLN A 449 6.16 20.00 10.80
CA GLN A 449 6.27 18.93 9.79
C GLN A 449 7.44 18.01 10.13
N PHE A 450 7.28 16.71 9.90
CA PHE A 450 8.38 15.76 9.97
C PHE A 450 8.80 15.37 8.55
N GLN A 451 10.10 15.32 8.30
CA GLN A 451 10.64 14.83 7.04
C GLN A 451 11.06 13.37 7.21
N VAL A 452 10.59 12.51 6.32
CA VAL A 452 11.01 11.12 6.24
C VAL A 452 12.13 11.01 5.21
N ASP A 453 13.29 10.53 5.65
CA ASP A 453 14.43 10.23 4.78
C ASP A 453 14.34 8.78 4.30
N TRP A 454 14.27 8.59 2.99
CA TRP A 454 14.23 7.28 2.35
C TRP A 454 15.51 6.47 2.60
N ASP A 455 16.67 7.12 2.67
CA ASP A 455 17.95 6.42 2.83
C ASP A 455 18.24 6.05 4.28
N ALA A 456 17.63 6.75 5.24
CA ALA A 456 17.63 6.36 6.63
C ALA A 456 16.61 5.25 6.94
N ALA A 457 15.67 4.98 6.01
CA ALA A 457 14.65 3.96 6.18
C ALA A 457 15.24 2.54 6.03
N THR A 458 14.77 1.62 6.86
CA THR A 458 15.24 0.23 6.87
C THR A 458 14.62 -0.55 5.72
N GLU A 459 15.43 -1.14 4.86
CA GLU A 459 14.98 -2.04 3.81
C GLU A 459 14.41 -3.34 4.40
N LEU A 460 13.33 -3.85 3.81
CA LEU A 460 12.61 -5.02 4.30
C LEU A 460 12.82 -6.20 3.35
N GLU A 461 13.14 -7.37 3.89
CA GLU A 461 13.34 -8.62 3.12
C GLU A 461 12.02 -9.26 2.62
N GLN A 462 10.91 -8.54 2.69
CA GLN A 462 9.57 -9.02 2.30
C GLN A 462 9.08 -8.20 1.10
N ASN A 463 8.40 -8.86 0.16
CA ASN A 463 7.76 -8.14 -0.94
C ASN A 463 6.55 -7.32 -0.45
N TRP A 464 6.10 -6.37 -1.27
CA TRP A 464 5.05 -5.43 -0.89
C TRP A 464 3.70 -6.08 -0.58
N ASP A 465 3.31 -7.07 -1.38
CA ASP A 465 2.00 -7.72 -1.26
C ASP A 465 1.92 -8.58 0.01
N ALA A 466 2.97 -9.35 0.33
CA ALA A 466 3.04 -10.12 1.57
C ALA A 466 3.01 -9.21 2.81
N LEU A 467 3.59 -8.01 2.71
CA LEU A 467 3.57 -7.04 3.79
C LEU A 467 2.16 -6.50 4.04
N ILE A 468 1.37 -6.26 2.99
CA ILE A 468 -0.06 -5.87 3.11
C ILE A 468 -0.89 -7.01 3.72
N GLU A 469 -0.69 -8.25 3.25
CA GLU A 469 -1.37 -9.44 3.80
C GLU A 469 -1.07 -9.62 5.30
N GLY A 470 0.19 -9.43 5.70
CA GLY A 470 0.61 -9.53 7.11
C GLY A 470 -0.06 -8.54 8.06
N PHE A 471 -0.65 -7.45 7.55
CA PHE A 471 -1.39 -6.48 8.34
C PHE A 471 -2.91 -6.73 8.40
N GLN A 472 -3.45 -7.66 7.62
CA GLN A 472 -4.88 -8.01 7.67
C GLN A 472 -5.17 -8.85 8.93
N ARG A 473 -5.90 -8.28 9.91
CA ARG A 473 -6.34 -9.06 11.09
C ARG A 473 -7.32 -10.17 10.67
N PRO A 474 -7.21 -11.39 11.20
CA PRO A 474 -8.17 -12.46 10.92
C PRO A 474 -9.57 -12.04 11.37
N ALA A 475 -10.58 -12.44 10.60
CA ALA A 475 -11.97 -12.13 10.90
C ALA A 475 -12.37 -12.71 12.29
N PRO A 476 -13.15 -11.96 13.10
CA PRO A 476 -13.71 -12.46 14.35
C PRO A 476 -14.50 -13.75 14.14
N THR A 477 -14.55 -14.58 15.18
CA THR A 477 -15.36 -15.80 15.20
C THR A 477 -16.85 -15.47 15.19
N ILE A 478 -17.65 -16.46 14.76
CA ILE A 478 -19.12 -16.38 14.76
C ILE A 478 -19.61 -17.44 15.74
N PRO A 479 -20.36 -17.07 16.80
CA PRO A 479 -20.91 -18.04 17.74
C PRO A 479 -21.73 -19.13 17.03
N GLY A 480 -21.52 -20.39 17.43
CA GLY A 480 -22.27 -21.53 16.91
C GLY A 480 -23.76 -21.39 17.20
N ARG A 481 -24.62 -21.92 16.32
CA ARG A 481 -26.06 -21.92 16.59
C ARG A 481 -26.40 -22.85 17.75
N LEU A 482 -27.47 -22.53 18.46
CA LEU A 482 -28.00 -23.39 19.52
C LEU A 482 -28.74 -24.59 18.92
N VAL A 483 -28.17 -25.78 19.08
CA VAL A 483 -28.83 -27.07 18.77
C VAL A 483 -29.09 -27.82 20.07
N LEU A 484 -30.36 -28.07 20.36
CA LEU A 484 -30.79 -28.82 21.54
C LEU A 484 -30.91 -30.30 21.16
N ALA A 485 -30.02 -31.12 21.68
CA ALA A 485 -29.95 -32.54 21.35
C ALA A 485 -31.17 -33.33 21.87
N CYS A 486 -31.50 -34.42 21.18
CA CYS A 486 -32.47 -35.41 21.63
C CYS A 486 -31.80 -36.62 22.31
N GLY A 487 -32.57 -37.35 23.12
CA GLY A 487 -32.10 -38.54 23.84
C GLY A 487 -33.22 -39.53 24.13
N ILE A 488 -32.86 -40.82 24.14
CA ILE A 488 -33.82 -41.92 24.34
C ILE A 488 -34.42 -41.94 25.75
N ASP A 489 -33.75 -41.33 26.74
CA ASP A 489 -34.22 -41.25 28.13
C ASP A 489 -35.55 -40.50 28.27
N SER A 490 -35.88 -39.63 27.31
CA SER A 490 -37.20 -38.98 27.28
C SER A 490 -38.31 -39.86 26.72
N TRP A 491 -37.94 -40.92 26.00
CA TRP A 491 -38.86 -41.88 25.40
C TRP A 491 -39.14 -43.05 26.33
N ASN A 492 -38.13 -43.50 27.06
CA ASN A 492 -38.25 -44.58 28.02
C ASN A 492 -38.95 -44.15 29.31
N ASP A 493 -39.62 -45.10 29.95
CA ASP A 493 -40.19 -44.90 31.28
C ASP A 493 -39.08 -44.67 32.31
N SER A 494 -39.40 -43.87 33.33
CA SER A 494 -38.49 -43.57 34.43
C SER A 494 -39.17 -43.80 35.78
N PRO A 495 -38.41 -43.90 36.88
CA PRO A 495 -39.00 -43.95 38.22
C PRO A 495 -39.91 -42.74 38.55
N ARG A 496 -39.74 -41.63 37.81
CA ARG A 496 -40.53 -40.39 37.96
C ARG A 496 -41.81 -40.37 37.11
N GLY A 497 -42.10 -41.42 36.34
CA GLY A 497 -43.33 -41.57 35.55
C GLY A 497 -43.10 -42.05 34.11
N ASP A 498 -44.21 -42.15 33.38
CA ASP A 498 -44.27 -42.64 31.99
C ASP A 498 -43.36 -41.83 31.03
N GLY A 499 -42.65 -42.56 30.19
CA GLY A 499 -41.91 -42.09 29.03
C GLY A 499 -42.81 -41.81 27.83
N LEU A 500 -42.24 -41.21 26.79
CA LEU A 500 -43.01 -40.90 25.58
C LEU A 500 -43.58 -42.15 24.90
N PHE A 501 -42.91 -43.31 24.90
CA PHE A 501 -43.45 -44.54 24.31
C PHE A 501 -44.80 -44.93 24.93
N THR A 502 -44.82 -45.04 26.27
CA THR A 502 -46.00 -45.40 27.06
C THR A 502 -47.10 -44.34 26.93
N LEU A 503 -46.74 -43.05 26.92
CA LEU A 503 -47.71 -41.97 26.75
C LEU A 503 -48.34 -41.96 25.34
N LEU A 504 -47.57 -42.23 24.30
CA LEU A 504 -48.10 -42.32 22.93
C LEU A 504 -49.09 -43.49 22.81
N GLU A 505 -48.73 -44.66 23.34
CA GLU A 505 -49.59 -45.85 23.34
C GLU A 505 -50.92 -45.62 24.09
N LYS A 506 -50.87 -45.05 25.29
CA LYS A 506 -52.07 -44.78 26.11
C LYS A 506 -53.02 -43.76 25.47
N ASN A 507 -52.54 -42.90 24.58
CA ASN A 507 -53.29 -41.75 24.07
C ASN A 507 -53.73 -41.86 22.61
N VAL A 508 -53.04 -42.65 21.77
CA VAL A 508 -53.28 -42.68 20.31
C VAL A 508 -54.73 -42.99 19.94
N ASP A 509 -55.36 -43.94 20.63
CA ASP A 509 -56.76 -44.35 20.41
C ASP A 509 -57.74 -43.83 21.48
N ARG A 510 -57.25 -43.08 22.46
CA ARG A 510 -58.08 -42.56 23.55
C ARG A 510 -58.98 -41.43 23.03
N THR A 511 -60.28 -41.46 23.34
CA THR A 511 -61.25 -40.44 22.87
C THR A 511 -60.86 -39.02 23.30
N ALA A 512 -60.51 -38.84 24.58
CA ALA A 512 -59.98 -37.60 25.13
C ALA A 512 -58.49 -37.76 25.41
N VAL A 513 -57.64 -37.08 24.64
CA VAL A 513 -56.18 -37.17 24.76
C VAL A 513 -55.69 -36.41 25.98
N ASP A 514 -54.74 -36.99 26.72
CA ASP A 514 -54.03 -36.29 27.78
C ASP A 514 -52.88 -35.44 27.22
N TRP A 515 -53.25 -34.28 26.68
CA TRP A 515 -52.28 -33.33 26.14
C TRP A 515 -51.32 -32.80 27.18
N THR A 516 -51.72 -32.75 28.45
CA THR A 516 -50.88 -32.22 29.54
C THR A 516 -49.69 -33.13 29.77
N ALA A 517 -49.92 -34.44 29.91
CA ALA A 517 -48.85 -35.42 30.10
C ALA A 517 -47.88 -35.43 28.90
N LEU A 518 -48.42 -35.46 27.67
CA LEU A 518 -47.63 -35.43 26.43
C LEU A 518 -46.77 -34.15 26.32
N ALA A 519 -47.37 -32.97 26.55
CA ALA A 519 -46.66 -31.70 26.48
C ALA A 519 -45.60 -31.55 27.58
N ASN A 520 -45.89 -32.01 28.80
CA ASN A 520 -44.91 -32.01 29.88
C ASN A 520 -43.71 -32.90 29.56
N ARG A 521 -43.96 -34.11 29.04
CA ARG A 521 -42.92 -35.06 28.62
C ARG A 521 -42.03 -34.52 27.51
N LEU A 522 -42.61 -33.90 26.48
CA LEU A 522 -41.85 -33.27 25.39
C LEU A 522 -41.03 -32.05 25.85
N SER A 523 -41.50 -31.34 26.88
CA SER A 523 -40.78 -30.18 27.43
C SER A 523 -39.70 -30.53 28.46
N ALA A 524 -39.71 -31.77 28.97
CA ALA A 524 -38.77 -32.24 29.98
C ALA A 524 -37.41 -32.61 29.38
N ARG A 525 -36.35 -32.57 30.20
CA ARG A 525 -34.97 -32.89 29.80
C ARG A 525 -34.23 -33.79 30.80
N PRO A 526 -34.61 -35.07 30.95
CA PRO A 526 -33.76 -36.03 31.65
C PRO A 526 -32.39 -36.09 30.98
N GLY A 527 -31.33 -36.08 31.79
CA GLY A 527 -29.96 -36.08 31.27
C GLY A 527 -29.62 -34.87 30.38
N GLY A 528 -30.37 -33.77 30.47
CA GLY A 528 -30.16 -32.56 29.68
C GLY A 528 -30.65 -32.63 28.22
N LYS A 529 -31.28 -33.73 27.78
CA LYS A 529 -31.70 -33.95 26.38
C LYS A 529 -33.22 -34.02 26.23
N TYR A 530 -33.72 -33.53 25.11
CA TYR A 530 -35.16 -33.54 24.78
C TYR A 530 -35.62 -34.86 24.15
N ALA A 531 -36.92 -35.06 24.04
CA ALA A 531 -37.47 -36.16 23.23
C ALA A 531 -37.20 -35.97 21.72
N ILE A 532 -37.29 -34.73 21.24
CA ILE A 532 -37.08 -34.33 19.84
C ILE A 532 -36.06 -33.19 19.83
N SER A 533 -35.12 -33.22 18.90
CA SER A 533 -34.06 -32.21 18.81
C SER A 533 -34.68 -30.86 18.41
N SER A 534 -33.96 -29.75 18.65
CA SER A 534 -34.42 -28.46 18.12
C SER A 534 -34.53 -28.44 16.59
N ASP A 535 -33.83 -29.33 15.90
CA ASP A 535 -33.90 -29.50 14.45
C ASP A 535 -35.01 -30.45 13.99
N GLY A 536 -35.71 -31.09 14.91
CA GLY A 536 -36.82 -31.99 14.61
C GLY A 536 -36.44 -33.47 14.54
N ASP A 537 -35.18 -33.81 14.84
CA ASP A 537 -34.70 -35.19 14.82
C ASP A 537 -35.15 -35.98 16.05
N VAL A 538 -35.32 -37.28 15.87
CA VAL A 538 -35.62 -38.24 16.94
C VAL A 538 -34.38 -39.10 17.24
N PRO A 539 -34.20 -39.57 18.49
CA PRO A 539 -33.02 -40.34 18.86
C PRO A 539 -33.02 -41.73 18.22
N ASN A 540 -31.83 -42.27 18.00
CA ASN A 540 -31.65 -43.66 17.59
C ASN A 540 -32.27 -44.59 18.63
N GLY A 541 -33.13 -45.53 18.18
CA GLY A 541 -33.88 -46.45 19.05
C GLY A 541 -35.38 -46.19 19.11
N VAL A 542 -35.88 -45.11 18.49
CA VAL A 542 -37.32 -44.93 18.26
C VAL A 542 -37.74 -45.70 17.01
N ASP A 543 -38.68 -46.62 17.16
CA ASP A 543 -39.18 -47.44 16.05
C ASP A 543 -40.24 -46.71 15.21
N ALA A 544 -40.52 -47.27 14.02
CA ALA A 544 -41.51 -46.70 13.09
C ALA A 544 -42.94 -46.71 13.67
N VAL A 545 -43.24 -47.61 14.60
CA VAL A 545 -44.56 -47.72 15.24
C VAL A 545 -44.79 -46.53 16.17
N ALA A 546 -43.82 -46.19 17.01
CA ALA A 546 -43.87 -45.04 17.90
C ALA A 546 -43.95 -43.72 17.11
N LEU A 547 -43.22 -43.61 15.99
CA LEU A 547 -43.31 -42.44 15.10
C LEU A 547 -44.70 -42.30 14.47
N SER A 548 -45.29 -43.40 13.98
CA SER A 548 -46.66 -43.40 13.45
C SER A 548 -47.70 -43.00 14.50
N ARG A 549 -47.53 -43.46 15.74
CA ARG A 549 -48.38 -43.04 16.89
C ARG A 549 -48.22 -41.55 17.18
N LEU A 550 -46.99 -41.02 17.14
CA LEU A 550 -46.71 -39.60 17.31
C LEU A 550 -47.36 -38.76 16.20
N ASP A 551 -47.24 -39.16 14.94
CA ASP A 551 -47.84 -38.47 13.79
C ASP A 551 -49.37 -38.44 13.87
N ARG A 552 -49.98 -39.55 14.26
CA ARG A 552 -51.43 -39.59 14.47
C ARG A 552 -51.87 -38.65 15.59
N LEU A 553 -51.09 -38.53 16.67
CA LEU A 553 -51.37 -37.57 17.74
C LEU A 553 -51.09 -36.12 17.32
N VAL A 554 -50.13 -35.87 16.41
CA VAL A 554 -49.92 -34.56 15.79
C VAL A 554 -51.17 -34.12 15.01
N GLU A 555 -51.72 -34.97 14.15
CA GLU A 555 -52.95 -34.65 13.40
C GLU A 555 -54.13 -34.37 14.33
N ARG A 556 -54.31 -35.19 15.38
CA ARG A 556 -55.36 -34.97 16.39
C ARG A 556 -55.17 -33.65 17.15
N ALA A 557 -53.93 -33.27 17.45
CA ALA A 557 -53.61 -31.99 18.07
C ALA A 557 -53.93 -30.82 17.13
N LEU A 558 -53.60 -30.94 15.84
CA LEU A 558 -53.94 -29.93 14.82
C LEU A 558 -55.45 -29.73 14.74
N ASP A 559 -56.23 -30.80 14.73
CA ASP A 559 -57.70 -30.72 14.69
C ASP A 559 -58.29 -30.06 15.95
N GLU A 560 -57.72 -30.32 17.13
CA GLU A 560 -58.13 -29.63 18.36
C GLU A 560 -57.80 -28.13 18.32
N VAL A 561 -56.61 -27.76 17.81
CA VAL A 561 -56.26 -26.35 17.63
C VAL A 561 -57.17 -25.68 16.60
N ARG A 562 -57.46 -26.34 15.46
CA ARG A 562 -58.41 -25.83 14.44
C ARG A 562 -59.80 -25.60 15.02
N ARG A 563 -60.29 -26.50 15.88
CA ARG A 563 -61.56 -26.32 16.61
C ARG A 563 -61.52 -25.11 17.54
N GLY A 564 -60.42 -24.93 18.27
CA GLY A 564 -60.18 -23.75 19.10
C GLY A 564 -60.17 -22.44 18.33
N LEU A 565 -59.53 -22.42 17.16
CA LEU A 565 -59.50 -21.25 16.27
C LEU A 565 -60.89 -20.86 15.75
N ARG A 566 -61.81 -21.83 15.66
CA ARG A 566 -63.23 -21.61 15.31
C ARG A 566 -64.10 -21.20 16.52
N GLY A 567 -63.51 -20.95 17.69
CA GLY A 567 -64.21 -20.48 18.89
C GLY A 567 -64.73 -21.57 19.81
N GLN A 568 -64.36 -22.85 19.58
CA GLN A 568 -64.69 -23.91 20.54
C GLN A 568 -63.76 -23.83 21.76
N ALA A 569 -64.30 -24.14 22.95
CA ALA A 569 -63.51 -24.15 24.17
C ALA A 569 -62.50 -25.32 24.17
N VAL A 570 -61.24 -25.00 23.85
CA VAL A 570 -60.11 -25.94 23.90
C VAL A 570 -58.99 -25.35 24.76
N GLY A 571 -58.20 -26.23 25.39
CA GLY A 571 -57.02 -25.82 26.16
C GLY A 571 -55.83 -25.44 25.26
N THR A 572 -54.75 -24.95 25.86
CA THR A 572 -53.49 -24.64 25.15
C THR A 572 -52.50 -25.81 25.12
N GLN A 573 -52.83 -26.94 25.75
CA GLN A 573 -51.89 -28.05 25.93
C GLN A 573 -51.62 -28.82 24.64
N SER A 574 -52.59 -28.96 23.75
CA SER A 574 -52.38 -29.54 22.40
C SER A 574 -51.41 -28.70 21.57
N LEU A 575 -51.53 -27.36 21.64
CA LEU A 575 -50.58 -26.45 21.02
C LEU A 575 -49.19 -26.49 21.69
N ARG A 576 -49.14 -26.61 23.03
CA ARG A 576 -47.89 -26.79 23.76
C ARG A 576 -47.20 -28.09 23.35
N PHE A 577 -47.96 -29.19 23.19
CA PHE A 577 -47.47 -30.45 22.65
C PHE A 577 -46.88 -30.27 21.25
N LEU A 578 -47.57 -29.56 20.34
CA LEU A 578 -47.07 -29.29 18.99
C LEU A 578 -45.77 -28.46 19.01
N THR A 579 -45.72 -27.37 19.78
CA THR A 579 -44.58 -26.43 19.77
C THR A 579 -43.32 -26.93 20.45
N TRP A 580 -43.40 -27.96 21.30
CA TRP A 580 -42.24 -28.64 21.87
C TRP A 580 -41.64 -29.73 20.95
N GLN A 581 -42.21 -29.93 19.76
CA GLN A 581 -41.59 -30.74 18.70
C GLN A 581 -40.63 -29.91 17.82
N PHE A 582 -40.42 -28.63 18.16
CA PHE A 582 -39.51 -27.71 17.48
C PHE A 582 -39.75 -27.67 15.95
N ARG A 583 -38.72 -27.91 15.12
CA ARG A 583 -38.85 -27.88 13.67
C ARG A 583 -39.65 -29.05 13.07
N ARG A 584 -39.92 -30.11 13.84
CA ARG A 584 -40.87 -31.16 13.43
C ARG A 584 -42.33 -30.71 13.53
N CYS A 585 -42.59 -29.58 14.18
CA CYS A 585 -43.93 -29.02 14.29
C CYS A 585 -44.49 -28.69 12.88
N PRO A 586 -45.75 -29.05 12.58
CA PRO A 586 -46.36 -28.74 11.29
C PRO A 586 -46.33 -27.23 10.97
N PRO A 587 -46.06 -26.83 9.71
CA PRO A 587 -45.89 -25.43 9.34
C PRO A 587 -47.15 -24.58 9.55
N ASP A 588 -48.34 -25.19 9.49
CA ASP A 588 -49.63 -24.56 9.82
C ASP A 588 -49.59 -23.83 11.17
N VAL A 589 -48.91 -24.42 12.16
CA VAL A 589 -48.81 -23.89 13.52
C VAL A 589 -48.06 -22.57 13.54
N SER A 590 -46.99 -22.44 12.76
CA SER A 590 -46.25 -21.17 12.63
C SER A 590 -47.14 -20.06 12.06
N GLY A 591 -47.96 -20.39 11.05
CA GLY A 591 -48.95 -19.46 10.49
C GLY A 591 -49.98 -19.02 11.52
N TRP A 592 -50.57 -19.96 12.26
CA TRP A 592 -51.56 -19.64 13.31
C TRP A 592 -50.97 -18.78 14.44
N LEU A 593 -49.72 -19.02 14.82
CA LEU A 593 -49.04 -18.23 15.85
C LEU A 593 -48.74 -16.80 15.37
N LEU A 594 -48.35 -16.61 14.11
CA LEU A 594 -48.17 -15.30 13.51
C LEU A 594 -49.47 -14.51 13.44
N GLU A 595 -50.57 -15.16 13.02
CA GLU A 595 -51.90 -14.55 13.04
C GLU A 595 -52.36 -14.18 14.45
N ALA A 596 -52.02 -15.01 15.44
CA ALA A 596 -52.35 -14.74 16.83
C ALA A 596 -51.66 -13.47 17.35
N TRP A 597 -50.42 -13.22 16.95
CA TRP A 597 -49.70 -11.99 17.34
C TRP A 597 -50.40 -10.73 16.81
N ASP A 598 -51.01 -10.77 15.62
CA ASP A 598 -51.78 -9.64 15.08
C ASP A 598 -53.08 -9.37 15.84
N LYS A 599 -53.62 -10.41 16.48
CA LYS A 599 -54.87 -10.36 17.24
C LYS A 599 -54.67 -10.10 18.73
N GLU A 600 -53.44 -9.92 19.23
CA GLU A 600 -53.16 -9.74 20.67
C GLU A 600 -53.98 -8.60 21.30
N ALA A 601 -54.07 -7.45 20.62
CA ALA A 601 -54.84 -6.31 21.09
C ALA A 601 -56.37 -6.50 20.97
N ARG A 602 -56.83 -7.37 20.06
CA ARG A 602 -58.26 -7.60 19.75
C ARG A 602 -58.83 -8.82 20.48
N GLY A 603 -57.98 -9.62 21.13
CA GLY A 603 -58.33 -10.90 21.72
C GLY A 603 -58.19 -12.05 20.71
N HIS A 604 -57.76 -13.22 21.21
CA HIS A 604 -57.62 -14.44 20.42
C HIS A 604 -58.44 -15.58 21.04
N PRO A 605 -59.15 -16.41 20.24
CA PRO A 605 -60.00 -17.50 20.76
C PRO A 605 -59.28 -18.48 21.70
N ILE A 606 -58.00 -18.74 21.46
CA ILE A 606 -57.16 -19.67 22.24
C ILE A 606 -56.33 -18.95 23.32
N PHE A 607 -55.84 -17.74 23.03
CA PHE A 607 -54.88 -17.04 23.91
C PHE A 607 -55.56 -15.95 24.71
N THR A 608 -56.22 -16.36 25.80
CA THR A 608 -57.02 -15.47 26.66
C THR A 608 -56.27 -14.93 27.88
N GLN A 609 -55.21 -15.61 28.33
CA GLN A 609 -54.46 -15.27 29.55
C GLN A 609 -52.99 -14.91 29.26
N GLY A 610 -52.33 -14.21 30.19
CA GLY A 610 -50.91 -13.81 30.04
C GLY A 610 -49.95 -14.98 29.79
N ALA A 611 -50.15 -16.11 30.47
CA ALA A 611 -49.37 -17.33 30.26
C ALA A 611 -49.59 -17.94 28.85
N HIS A 612 -50.78 -17.79 28.28
CA HIS A 612 -51.09 -18.26 26.94
C HIS A 612 -50.30 -17.47 25.89
N TRP A 613 -50.16 -16.15 26.08
CA TRP A 613 -49.33 -15.32 25.21
C TRP A 613 -47.84 -15.61 25.33
N LYS A 614 -47.34 -15.99 26.51
CA LYS A 614 -45.96 -16.50 26.65
C LYS A 614 -45.74 -17.71 25.73
N LEU A 615 -46.67 -18.66 25.72
CA LEU A 615 -46.62 -19.81 24.82
C LEU A 615 -46.67 -19.38 23.35
N ALA A 616 -47.50 -18.41 22.97
CA ALA A 616 -47.58 -17.95 21.60
C ALA A 616 -46.25 -17.35 21.10
N TYR A 617 -45.60 -16.53 21.91
CA TYR A 617 -44.32 -15.90 21.56
C TYR A 617 -43.17 -16.89 21.53
N GLN A 618 -42.99 -17.65 22.61
CA GLN A 618 -41.92 -18.62 22.72
C GLN A 618 -42.12 -19.81 21.80
N GLY A 619 -43.37 -20.20 21.55
CA GLY A 619 -43.75 -21.25 20.62
C GLY A 619 -43.27 -20.93 19.21
N LEU A 620 -43.56 -19.74 18.70
CA LEU A 620 -43.13 -19.37 17.35
C LEU A 620 -41.59 -19.34 17.23
N GLY A 621 -40.90 -18.80 18.25
CA GLY A 621 -39.44 -18.84 18.29
C GLY A 621 -38.84 -20.26 18.33
N ARG A 622 -39.62 -21.30 18.69
CA ARG A 622 -39.20 -22.71 18.65
C ARG A 622 -39.49 -23.40 17.32
N VAL A 623 -40.60 -23.04 16.66
CA VAL A 623 -41.13 -23.77 15.50
C VAL A 623 -40.87 -23.10 14.15
N ALA A 624 -40.50 -21.82 14.14
CA ALA A 624 -40.14 -21.13 12.92
C ALA A 624 -38.93 -21.83 12.27
N SER A 625 -39.16 -22.45 11.11
CA SER A 625 -38.22 -23.37 10.46
C SER A 625 -37.89 -22.99 9.01
N ASN A 626 -38.48 -21.90 8.49
CA ASN A 626 -38.20 -21.40 7.15
C ASN A 626 -38.07 -19.88 7.13
N GLN A 627 -37.37 -19.39 6.11
CA GLN A 627 -37.04 -17.98 5.92
C GLN A 627 -38.29 -17.08 5.89
N HIS A 628 -39.41 -17.57 5.35
CA HIS A 628 -40.66 -16.80 5.24
C HIS A 628 -41.27 -16.51 6.62
N PHE A 629 -41.45 -17.52 7.45
CA PHE A 629 -42.01 -17.35 8.79
C PHE A 629 -41.06 -16.59 9.72
N GLU A 630 -39.75 -16.82 9.59
CA GLU A 630 -38.73 -16.07 10.34
C GLU A 630 -38.75 -14.58 10.01
N LEU A 631 -38.79 -14.22 8.72
CA LEU A 631 -38.85 -12.82 8.29
C LEU A 631 -40.12 -12.14 8.83
N GLN A 632 -41.28 -12.79 8.72
CA GLN A 632 -42.52 -12.26 9.26
C GLN A 632 -42.48 -12.10 10.78
N ALA A 633 -41.92 -13.07 11.50
CA ALA A 633 -41.79 -13.01 12.95
C ALA A 633 -40.86 -11.86 13.38
N ILE A 634 -39.70 -11.72 12.74
CA ILE A 634 -38.74 -10.64 12.96
C ILE A 634 -39.41 -9.28 12.73
N HIS A 635 -40.07 -9.11 11.57
CA HIS A 635 -40.77 -7.87 11.25
C HIS A 635 -41.88 -7.53 12.25
N LYS A 636 -42.69 -8.50 12.69
CA LYS A 636 -43.77 -8.25 13.66
C LYS A 636 -43.22 -7.86 15.03
N VAL A 637 -42.16 -8.54 15.51
CA VAL A 637 -41.53 -8.23 16.79
C VAL A 637 -40.87 -6.85 16.75
N LEU A 638 -40.10 -6.56 15.69
CA LEU A 638 -39.50 -5.24 15.47
C LEU A 638 -40.53 -4.17 15.10
N GLY A 639 -41.76 -4.52 14.72
CA GLY A 639 -42.86 -3.57 14.57
C GLY A 639 -43.25 -2.92 15.90
N LYS A 640 -43.10 -3.63 17.02
CA LYS A 640 -43.41 -3.12 18.37
C LYS A 640 -42.28 -2.24 18.92
N PRO A 641 -42.58 -1.11 19.59
CA PRO A 641 -41.56 -0.31 20.28
C PRO A 641 -40.77 -1.16 21.29
N ILE A 642 -39.44 -1.15 21.20
CA ILE A 642 -38.57 -1.97 22.07
C ILE A 642 -38.75 -1.65 23.56
N ASP A 643 -39.26 -0.47 23.87
CA ASP A 643 -39.51 -0.02 25.23
C ASP A 643 -40.69 -0.72 25.90
N GLN A 644 -41.56 -1.34 25.11
CA GLN A 644 -42.74 -2.06 25.57
C GLN A 644 -42.54 -3.58 25.57
N TRP A 645 -41.38 -4.06 25.13
CA TRP A 645 -41.10 -5.49 25.07
C TRP A 645 -41.05 -6.12 26.46
N LYS A 646 -41.65 -7.30 26.58
CA LYS A 646 -41.60 -8.12 27.79
C LYS A 646 -40.55 -9.21 27.61
N TRP A 647 -39.68 -9.39 28.61
CA TRP A 647 -38.56 -10.32 28.53
C TRP A 647 -39.00 -11.77 28.21
N GLN A 648 -40.13 -12.25 28.76
CA GLN A 648 -40.64 -13.60 28.48
C GLN A 648 -41.38 -13.76 27.14
N LYS A 649 -41.65 -12.66 26.43
CA LYS A 649 -42.38 -12.63 25.15
C LYS A 649 -41.46 -12.22 24.01
N GLU A 650 -41.40 -10.92 23.69
CA GLU A 650 -40.69 -10.41 22.51
C GLU A 650 -39.19 -10.71 22.57
N THR A 651 -38.53 -10.47 23.71
CA THR A 651 -37.10 -10.75 23.88
C THR A 651 -36.82 -12.25 23.74
N ALA A 652 -37.60 -13.10 24.42
CA ALA A 652 -37.46 -14.55 24.32
C ALA A 652 -37.67 -15.06 22.89
N ALA A 653 -38.69 -14.55 22.18
CA ALA A 653 -38.97 -14.93 20.80
C ALA A 653 -37.81 -14.54 19.86
N MET A 654 -37.32 -13.31 19.97
CA MET A 654 -36.18 -12.85 19.16
C MET A 654 -34.89 -13.60 19.51
N ALA A 655 -34.63 -13.84 20.80
CA ALA A 655 -33.49 -14.64 21.24
C ALA A 655 -33.54 -16.04 20.64
N PHE A 656 -34.69 -16.72 20.65
CA PHE A 656 -34.82 -18.06 20.04
C PHE A 656 -34.65 -18.05 18.52
N LEU A 657 -35.22 -17.08 17.81
CA LEU A 657 -35.02 -16.93 16.36
C LEU A 657 -33.54 -16.77 16.02
N LEU A 658 -32.84 -15.82 16.65
CA LEU A 658 -31.44 -15.52 16.34
C LEU A 658 -30.45 -16.56 16.87
N SER A 659 -30.81 -17.31 17.91
CA SER A 659 -29.93 -18.34 18.48
C SER A 659 -30.03 -19.68 17.75
N ARG A 660 -31.21 -20.07 17.26
CA ARG A 660 -31.47 -21.44 16.73
C ARG A 660 -31.55 -21.54 15.22
N SER A 661 -31.90 -20.45 14.54
CA SER A 661 -32.03 -20.46 13.08
C SER A 661 -30.68 -20.19 12.41
N GLU A 662 -30.42 -20.88 11.30
CA GLU A 662 -29.30 -20.54 10.42
C GLU A 662 -29.59 -19.32 9.54
N THR A 663 -30.86 -19.09 9.21
CA THR A 663 -31.30 -18.06 8.26
C THR A 663 -31.69 -16.75 8.95
N ALA A 664 -32.22 -16.79 10.17
CA ALA A 664 -32.72 -15.60 10.85
C ALA A 664 -31.70 -14.46 11.00
N PRO A 665 -30.41 -14.69 11.36
CA PRO A 665 -29.43 -13.61 11.39
C PRO A 665 -29.28 -12.92 10.04
N ARG A 666 -29.31 -13.67 8.92
CA ARG A 666 -29.17 -13.12 7.55
C ARG A 666 -30.34 -12.22 7.14
N LEU A 667 -31.46 -12.26 7.85
CA LEU A 667 -32.65 -11.46 7.58
C LEU A 667 -32.62 -10.09 8.24
N LEU A 668 -31.66 -9.83 9.14
CA LEU A 668 -31.55 -8.54 9.83
C LEU A 668 -30.85 -7.50 8.96
N THR A 669 -31.38 -6.28 8.95
CA THR A 669 -30.66 -5.11 8.45
C THR A 669 -29.80 -4.48 9.55
N ARG A 670 -28.83 -3.64 9.19
CA ARG A 670 -28.03 -2.87 10.17
C ARG A 670 -28.92 -2.09 11.15
N LYS A 671 -30.01 -1.49 10.66
CA LYS A 671 -30.97 -0.74 11.49
C LYS A 671 -31.66 -1.64 12.53
N ASP A 672 -31.96 -2.89 12.18
CA ASP A 672 -32.54 -3.86 13.09
C ASP A 672 -31.54 -4.26 14.18
N VAL A 673 -30.27 -4.48 13.80
CA VAL A 673 -29.19 -4.76 14.75
C VAL A 673 -29.04 -3.63 15.75
N GLU A 674 -29.00 -2.37 15.30
CA GLU A 674 -28.91 -1.25 16.22
C GLU A 674 -30.09 -1.15 17.19
N ARG A 675 -31.29 -1.50 16.71
CA ARG A 675 -32.51 -1.51 17.53
C ARG A 675 -32.47 -2.63 18.57
N LEU A 676 -32.01 -3.81 18.19
CA LEU A 676 -31.83 -4.94 19.10
C LEU A 676 -30.72 -4.66 20.12
N THR A 677 -29.60 -4.04 19.72
CA THR A 677 -28.57 -3.58 20.64
C THR A 677 -29.13 -2.63 21.70
N LYS A 678 -29.97 -1.66 21.32
CA LYS A 678 -30.62 -0.77 22.30
C LYS A 678 -31.47 -1.55 23.29
N ARG A 679 -32.21 -2.58 22.84
CA ARG A 679 -33.00 -3.44 23.73
C ARG A 679 -32.10 -4.23 24.68
N ILE A 680 -31.02 -4.82 24.19
CA ILE A 680 -30.05 -5.57 25.00
C ILE A 680 -29.47 -4.66 26.09
N LEU A 681 -28.94 -3.49 25.70
CA LEU A 681 -28.36 -2.53 26.66
C LEU A 681 -29.33 -2.17 27.78
N ARG A 682 -30.60 -1.93 27.42
CA ARG A 682 -31.66 -1.64 28.38
C ARG A 682 -31.92 -2.80 29.33
N GLU A 683 -31.99 -4.05 28.85
CA GLU A 683 -32.20 -5.20 29.74
C GLU A 683 -31.01 -5.46 30.66
N PHE A 684 -29.78 -5.21 30.20
CA PHE A 684 -28.60 -5.26 31.05
C PHE A 684 -28.68 -4.22 32.17
N GLU A 685 -29.03 -2.98 31.83
CA GLU A 685 -29.18 -1.87 32.79
C GLU A 685 -30.31 -2.13 33.80
N GLU A 686 -31.49 -2.56 33.36
CA GLU A 686 -32.66 -2.84 34.21
C GLU A 686 -32.43 -3.98 35.21
N ASN A 687 -31.46 -4.87 34.97
CA ASN A 687 -31.15 -5.98 35.88
C ASN A 687 -29.97 -5.70 36.82
N LEU A 688 -29.25 -4.58 36.68
CA LEU A 688 -28.21 -4.18 37.63
C LEU A 688 -28.79 -4.02 39.03
N GLY A 689 -28.11 -4.55 40.05
CA GLY A 689 -28.58 -4.52 41.43
C GLY A 689 -29.72 -5.51 41.74
N SER A 690 -30.24 -6.23 40.76
CA SER A 690 -31.33 -7.20 40.94
C SER A 690 -30.83 -8.61 41.31
N THR A 691 -31.76 -9.57 41.45
CA THR A 691 -31.45 -11.01 41.58
C THR A 691 -31.26 -11.73 40.24
N TYR A 692 -31.30 -11.00 39.11
CA TYR A 692 -31.10 -11.52 37.74
C TYR A 692 -32.07 -12.64 37.31
N THR A 693 -33.22 -12.74 37.97
CA THR A 693 -34.27 -13.73 37.65
C THR A 693 -34.96 -13.47 36.31
N ARG A 694 -34.88 -12.24 35.79
CA ARG A 694 -35.46 -11.82 34.50
C ARG A 694 -34.43 -11.71 33.37
N PHE A 695 -33.17 -12.08 33.64
CA PHE A 695 -32.03 -11.78 32.77
C PHE A 695 -31.76 -12.86 31.71
N GLN A 696 -32.36 -14.05 31.81
CA GLN A 696 -32.00 -15.23 31.00
C GLN A 696 -31.94 -14.99 29.49
N TYR A 697 -32.87 -14.21 28.93
CA TYR A 697 -32.95 -14.01 27.47
C TYR A 697 -32.08 -12.86 26.97
N ALA A 698 -31.57 -11.98 27.83
CA ALA A 698 -30.75 -10.85 27.40
C ALA A 698 -29.36 -11.29 26.89
N PRO A 699 -28.57 -12.12 27.62
CA PRO A 699 -27.33 -12.69 27.09
C PRO A 699 -27.58 -13.56 25.85
N MET A 700 -28.68 -14.33 25.85
CA MET A 700 -29.04 -15.17 24.71
C MET A 700 -29.34 -14.36 23.45
N LEU A 701 -30.04 -13.22 23.59
CA LEU A 701 -30.30 -12.29 22.51
C LEU A 701 -29.01 -11.63 22.01
N LEU A 702 -28.11 -11.23 22.92
CA LEU A 702 -26.82 -10.65 22.58
C LEU A 702 -25.97 -11.60 21.74
N VAL A 703 -25.78 -12.84 22.20
CA VAL A 703 -24.99 -13.83 21.45
C VAL A 703 -25.69 -14.24 20.16
N GLY A 704 -27.02 -14.36 20.15
CA GLY A 704 -27.79 -14.54 18.93
C GLY A 704 -27.57 -13.41 17.92
N LEU A 705 -27.42 -12.16 18.39
CA LEU A 705 -27.16 -11.00 17.55
C LEU A 705 -25.73 -10.97 16.99
N LEU A 706 -24.74 -11.46 17.74
CA LEU A 706 -23.36 -11.61 17.24
C LEU A 706 -23.28 -12.52 16.01
N ARG A 707 -24.22 -13.45 15.84
CA ARG A 707 -24.31 -14.30 14.65
C ARG A 707 -24.63 -13.52 13.36
N TRP A 708 -25.00 -12.25 13.45
CA TRP A 708 -25.10 -11.36 12.29
C TRP A 708 -23.76 -11.11 11.58
N ARG A 709 -22.63 -11.51 12.19
CA ARG A 709 -21.32 -11.57 11.53
C ARG A 709 -21.30 -12.44 10.26
N VAL A 710 -22.28 -13.31 10.08
CA VAL A 710 -22.51 -14.02 8.80
C VAL A 710 -22.86 -13.08 7.63
N VAL A 711 -23.34 -11.87 7.93
CA VAL A 711 -23.66 -10.80 6.96
C VAL A 711 -22.55 -9.75 6.94
N GLU A 712 -22.11 -9.29 8.11
CA GLU A 712 -21.06 -8.27 8.27
C GLU A 712 -19.96 -8.79 9.23
N PRO A 713 -18.84 -9.35 8.74
CA PRO A 713 -17.88 -10.13 9.54
C PRO A 713 -17.32 -9.43 10.78
N PHE A 714 -17.21 -8.10 10.74
CA PHE A 714 -16.66 -7.27 11.80
C PHE A 714 -17.73 -6.56 12.65
N ALA A 715 -19.00 -6.92 12.47
CA ALA A 715 -20.09 -6.35 13.27
C ALA A 715 -19.92 -6.69 14.76
N LEU A 716 -20.25 -5.71 15.60
CA LEU A 716 -20.24 -5.86 17.06
C LEU A 716 -18.86 -6.30 17.61
N VAL A 717 -17.77 -5.68 17.12
CA VAL A 717 -16.40 -5.84 17.64
C VAL A 717 -15.91 -4.54 18.28
N GLU A 718 -15.33 -4.62 19.48
CA GLU A 718 -14.77 -3.49 20.22
C GLU A 718 -13.74 -2.71 19.40
N GLY A 719 -13.82 -1.38 19.41
CA GLY A 719 -12.96 -0.49 18.66
C GLY A 719 -13.27 -0.39 17.16
N GLN A 720 -14.09 -1.29 16.61
CA GLN A 720 -14.52 -1.28 15.21
C GLN A 720 -15.98 -0.83 15.06
N ASP A 721 -16.85 -1.30 15.96
CA ASP A 721 -18.27 -0.93 16.00
C ASP A 721 -18.60 -0.14 17.28
N PRO A 722 -19.01 1.15 17.20
CA PRO A 722 -19.37 1.95 18.36
C PRO A 722 -20.49 1.34 19.23
N LYS A 723 -21.29 0.43 18.67
CA LYS A 723 -22.30 -0.32 19.41
C LYS A 723 -21.66 -1.41 20.28
N ALA A 724 -20.60 -2.06 19.80
CA ALA A 724 -19.83 -3.02 20.56
C ALA A 724 -19.22 -2.38 21.80
N ASP A 725 -18.62 -1.19 21.67
CA ASP A 725 -18.04 -0.47 22.81
C ASP A 725 -19.07 -0.21 23.93
N LYS A 726 -20.35 0.00 23.56
CA LYS A 726 -21.43 0.15 24.55
C LYS A 726 -21.81 -1.18 25.17
N LEU A 727 -21.87 -2.25 24.39
CA LEU A 727 -22.16 -3.61 24.87
C LEU A 727 -21.06 -4.12 25.79
N VAL A 728 -19.79 -3.95 25.45
CA VAL A 728 -18.62 -4.26 26.28
C VAL A 728 -18.77 -3.60 27.65
N ARG A 729 -18.96 -2.28 27.69
CA ARG A 729 -19.15 -1.54 28.95
C ARG A 729 -20.35 -2.04 29.76
N ALA A 730 -21.45 -2.41 29.09
CA ALA A 730 -22.63 -2.96 29.77
C ALA A 730 -22.34 -4.34 30.38
N VAL A 731 -21.68 -5.24 29.63
CA VAL A 731 -21.28 -6.57 30.09
C VAL A 731 -20.30 -6.48 31.26
N GLU A 732 -19.27 -5.63 31.17
CA GLU A 732 -18.30 -5.40 32.24
C GLU A 732 -18.96 -4.88 33.52
N ARG A 733 -19.90 -3.93 33.39
CA ARG A 733 -20.69 -3.43 34.51
C ARG A 733 -21.50 -4.54 35.18
N THR A 734 -22.15 -5.39 34.38
CA THR A 734 -22.93 -6.52 34.90
C THR A 734 -22.04 -7.55 35.59
N ILE A 735 -20.87 -7.89 35.03
CA ILE A 735 -19.88 -8.77 35.68
C ILE A 735 -19.44 -8.17 37.02
N GLY A 736 -19.19 -6.87 37.06
CA GLY A 736 -18.86 -6.15 38.30
C GLY A 736 -19.96 -6.26 39.36
N ASP A 737 -21.22 -6.03 38.98
CA ASP A 737 -22.37 -6.12 39.89
C ASP A 737 -22.60 -7.54 40.41
N LEU A 738 -22.43 -8.57 39.57
CA LEU A 738 -22.58 -9.97 39.96
C LEU A 738 -21.57 -10.42 41.04
N LYS A 739 -20.43 -9.74 41.19
CA LYS A 739 -19.41 -10.08 42.20
C LYS A 739 -19.81 -9.71 43.64
N HIS A 740 -20.92 -9.00 43.84
CA HIS A 740 -21.44 -8.72 45.18
C HIS A 740 -22.00 -9.98 45.89
N GLN A 741 -21.85 -10.04 47.22
CA GLN A 741 -22.19 -11.23 48.03
C GLN A 741 -23.66 -11.66 47.98
N ASP A 742 -24.58 -10.73 47.73
CA ASP A 742 -26.03 -11.00 47.59
C ASP A 742 -26.40 -11.65 46.25
N ARG A 743 -25.45 -11.83 45.32
CA ARG A 743 -25.69 -12.33 43.94
C ARG A 743 -24.92 -13.60 43.59
N LEU A 744 -24.40 -14.34 44.57
CA LEU A 744 -23.59 -15.56 44.36
C LEU A 744 -24.24 -16.59 43.42
N ARG A 745 -25.56 -16.82 43.53
CA ARG A 745 -26.29 -17.74 42.65
C ARG A 745 -26.35 -17.24 41.19
N ALA A 746 -26.50 -15.92 41.00
CA ALA A 746 -26.48 -15.31 39.67
C ALA A 746 -25.07 -15.28 39.08
N LEU A 747 -24.04 -15.05 39.92
CA LEU A 747 -22.64 -15.13 39.52
C LEU A 747 -22.25 -16.54 39.06
N ALA A 748 -22.64 -17.57 39.82
CA ALA A 748 -22.40 -18.97 39.45
C ALA A 748 -23.06 -19.33 38.12
N LYS A 749 -24.21 -18.72 37.81
CA LYS A 749 -24.97 -18.95 36.58
C LYS A 749 -24.44 -18.16 35.37
N TYR A 750 -24.13 -16.88 35.52
CA TYR A 750 -23.84 -15.98 34.39
C TYR A 750 -22.40 -15.50 34.31
N GLY A 751 -21.59 -15.60 35.36
CA GLY A 751 -20.25 -14.98 35.44
C GLY A 751 -19.35 -15.40 34.27
N ARG A 752 -19.03 -16.70 34.20
CA ARG A 752 -18.18 -17.25 33.12
C ARG A 752 -18.78 -17.04 31.73
N ILE A 753 -20.10 -17.10 31.63
CA ILE A 753 -20.82 -16.90 30.36
C ILE A 753 -20.60 -15.47 29.86
N LEU A 754 -20.73 -14.48 30.72
CA LEU A 754 -20.54 -13.08 30.35
C LEU A 754 -19.07 -12.76 30.06
N GLU A 755 -18.12 -13.45 30.67
CA GLU A 755 -16.69 -13.37 30.31
C GLU A 755 -16.46 -13.86 28.87
N HIS A 756 -16.99 -15.02 28.49
CA HIS A 756 -16.91 -15.49 27.09
C HIS A 756 -17.65 -14.56 26.11
N VAL A 757 -18.78 -13.95 26.51
CA VAL A 757 -19.46 -12.92 25.69
C VAL A 757 -18.57 -11.69 25.49
N LEU A 758 -17.78 -11.32 26.49
CA LEU A 758 -16.85 -10.20 26.42
C LEU A 758 -15.69 -10.49 25.45
N GLU A 759 -15.14 -11.70 25.48
CA GLU A 759 -14.13 -12.17 24.51
C GLU A 759 -14.67 -12.11 23.08
N GLU A 760 -15.90 -12.59 22.86
CA GLU A 760 -16.58 -12.49 21.57
C GLU A 760 -16.74 -11.04 21.10
N LEU A 761 -17.15 -10.12 21.99
CA LEU A 761 -17.25 -8.69 21.67
C LEU A 761 -15.89 -8.04 21.39
N ARG A 762 -14.79 -8.58 21.90
CA ARG A 762 -13.41 -8.13 21.61
C ARG A 762 -12.85 -8.69 20.30
N GLY A 763 -13.54 -9.66 19.69
CA GLY A 763 -13.06 -10.38 18.52
C GLY A 763 -12.03 -11.47 18.87
N GLU A 764 -11.94 -11.85 20.15
CA GLU A 764 -11.01 -12.85 20.69
C GLU A 764 -11.72 -14.15 21.06
N GLY A 765 -13.03 -14.23 20.84
CA GLY A 765 -13.87 -15.35 21.26
C GLY A 765 -13.51 -16.67 20.59
N SER A 766 -13.52 -17.75 21.36
CA SER A 766 -13.16 -19.09 20.89
C SER A 766 -14.14 -20.18 21.31
N ASN A 767 -15.27 -19.84 21.95
CA ASN A 767 -16.22 -20.82 22.49
C ASN A 767 -17.37 -21.07 21.51
N PRO A 768 -17.38 -22.20 20.76
CA PRO A 768 -18.45 -22.50 19.82
C PRO A 768 -19.80 -22.81 20.51
N GLU A 769 -19.78 -23.22 21.78
CA GLU A 769 -20.95 -23.68 22.54
C GLU A 769 -21.55 -22.58 23.45
N LEU A 770 -21.18 -21.32 23.26
CA LEU A 770 -21.59 -20.22 24.15
C LEU A 770 -23.11 -20.09 24.31
N LEU A 771 -23.89 -20.30 23.24
CA LEU A 771 -25.36 -20.30 23.33
C LEU A 771 -25.91 -21.51 24.09
N LEU A 772 -25.23 -22.66 24.03
CA LEU A 772 -25.59 -23.84 24.79
C LEU A 772 -25.30 -23.62 26.28
N ASP A 773 -24.18 -23.01 26.63
CA ASP A 773 -23.84 -22.63 28.01
C ASP A 773 -24.88 -21.68 28.62
N ILE A 774 -25.29 -20.65 27.86
CA ILE A 774 -26.38 -19.72 28.25
C ILE A 774 -27.68 -20.46 28.54
N PHE A 775 -28.00 -21.45 27.69
CA PHE A 775 -29.24 -22.19 27.81
C PHE A 775 -29.20 -23.23 28.94
N GLY A 776 -28.07 -23.91 29.14
CA GLY A 776 -27.86 -24.95 30.16
C GLY A 776 -27.70 -24.41 31.58
N GLY A 777 -27.02 -23.26 31.75
CA GLY A 777 -26.96 -22.56 33.03
C GLY A 777 -28.32 -22.12 33.56
N ALA A 778 -29.37 -22.17 32.74
CA ALA A 778 -30.73 -21.85 33.14
C ALA A 778 -31.43 -22.89 34.02
N ASP A 779 -31.10 -24.17 33.87
CA ASP A 779 -31.88 -25.29 34.41
C ASP A 779 -31.24 -25.95 35.66
N GLY A 780 -30.03 -25.55 36.05
CA GLY A 780 -29.27 -26.16 37.14
C GLY A 780 -29.70 -25.75 38.56
N SER A 781 -30.98 -25.50 38.82
CA SER A 781 -31.39 -25.01 40.14
C SER A 781 -32.65 -25.60 40.76
N ASP A 782 -33.19 -26.69 40.20
CA ASP A 782 -34.32 -27.45 40.80
C ASP A 782 -33.97 -28.94 41.02
N ALA A 783 -32.69 -29.29 41.05
CA ALA A 783 -32.22 -30.60 41.45
C ALA A 783 -31.08 -30.42 42.45
N ASP A 784 -31.46 -30.19 43.71
CA ASP A 784 -30.82 -30.72 44.92
C ASP A 784 -31.56 -30.09 46.12
N GLU A 785 -32.45 -30.91 46.71
CA GLU A 785 -32.55 -31.01 48.17
C GLU A 785 -31.28 -31.70 48.68
#